data_AF-A0A8J8JXS5-F1
#
_entry.id   AF-A0A8J8JXS5-F1
#
_cell.length_a   1.000
_cell.length_b   1.000
_cell.length_c   1.000
_cell.angle_alpha   90.00
_cell.angle_beta   90.00
_cell.angle_gamma   90.00
#
_symmetry.space_group_name_H-M   'P 1'
#
loop_
_entity.id
_entity.type
_entity.pdbx_description
1 polymer ?
#
loop_
_entity_poly.entity_id
_entity_poly.type
_entity_poly.pdbx_seq_one_letter_code
_entity_poly.pdbx_strand_id
1 'polypeptide(L)'
;MNNKNTLAQEQLTKLRTALAISQGTKLLSTLRKEYEGTVSHDQAKRVTYLTELFSRIHREIFHDWKKQATAEHRPGTMPIGKKRIAFRLTIEQLVLDGDHNKDTAIFDNNGFIINTDNIAERLADFYHKMRKVRPFSYGNRITLDFFVTALGKLPAFKSVYEQGIDFRRLEAPDAVALHHPSSDYAAITTAFQHALDPNRIKSLQNQANDYGVWPENKVFVSGVPFLSHITDTGITCLVLVNGGLVPLDAIKDKIFVAGRQFADNPVDASKHIIGYLPNTESLRLINKTDIDGISITPNETPPLFCLDINVLTGLRSPSHTELLELLKQCESDDKYIIFTLANNEELKNKLLNAAKGDERLIRTVEIAYSRLSKISKKLDDAIEIIFNGKSPATHPKLFMSMGGAGSGKTAVEEIAEAHCGDNYVIASLDEFRKISDLYTVLTAANHHSDDYVYVEPFANRLRQMVAEHARKLRINILYDGTSIPYQPRYYDIVEQFKASGFQTQITAVDAFIVKPEGREDELPRSAVICSVKSRYKQTGRALPWVVTVDKHIRAPHAFLAAVQHQSLEKISLFANDGDIDRHYLVAENFSFTDLEVQTLQQHQLSGTLCNYLADLIKSHDDSVLKKLAADKEEDIKSLISRNPAFEENNVAYQIYNSLYGNRVLIIYNTRRMVDFIEKRQLNPNASGESGLLHKPESLAFDVDPLAKQPWIKRLQGSIN
;
A
#
# COMPACT_ATOMS: atom_id res chain seq x y z
N MET A 1 0.15 43.91 -10.00
CA MET A 1 -0.28 42.82 -9.09
C MET A 1 0.24 41.51 -9.71
N ASN A 2 1.51 41.18 -9.42
CA ASN A 2 2.40 40.50 -10.37
C ASN A 2 3.09 39.27 -9.72
N ASN A 3 3.20 38.18 -10.49
CA ASN A 3 3.98 36.94 -10.32
C ASN A 3 3.83 36.05 -9.05
N LYS A 4 3.56 36.58 -7.85
CA LYS A 4 3.43 35.72 -6.64
C LYS A 4 2.10 34.95 -6.57
N ASN A 5 0.99 35.56 -7.02
CA ASN A 5 -0.32 34.90 -7.08
C ASN A 5 -0.38 33.74 -8.09
N THR A 6 0.43 33.78 -9.15
CA THR A 6 0.46 32.74 -10.19
C THR A 6 1.15 31.45 -9.73
N LEU A 7 2.23 31.54 -8.94
CA LEU A 7 2.97 30.37 -8.43
C LEU A 7 2.20 29.62 -7.34
N ALA A 8 1.53 30.33 -6.42
CA ALA A 8 0.66 29.72 -5.41
C ALA A 8 -0.52 28.96 -6.04
N GLN A 9 -1.11 29.51 -7.11
CA GLN A 9 -2.16 28.83 -7.88
C GLN A 9 -1.66 27.59 -8.62
N GLU A 10 -0.38 27.56 -9.00
CA GLU A 10 0.22 26.43 -9.71
C GLU A 10 0.32 25.19 -8.81
N GLN A 11 0.85 25.33 -7.59
CA GLN A 11 1.00 24.20 -6.66
C GLN A 11 -0.35 23.64 -6.20
N LEU A 12 -1.32 24.51 -5.92
CA LEU A 12 -2.69 24.07 -5.62
C LEU A 12 -3.33 23.34 -6.81
N THR A 13 -3.07 23.80 -8.04
CA THR A 13 -3.54 23.12 -9.26
C THR A 13 -2.89 21.75 -9.44
N LYS A 14 -1.59 21.61 -9.13
CA LYS A 14 -0.86 20.33 -9.13
C LYS A 14 -1.43 19.37 -8.09
N LEU A 15 -1.65 19.83 -6.86
CA LEU A 15 -2.27 19.03 -5.79
C LEU A 15 -3.66 18.55 -6.20
N ARG A 16 -4.52 19.44 -6.71
CA ARG A 16 -5.86 19.09 -7.21
C ARG A 16 -5.81 18.01 -8.30
N THR A 17 -4.88 18.14 -9.24
CA THR A 17 -4.71 17.19 -10.35
C THR A 17 -4.24 15.83 -9.83
N ALA A 18 -3.25 15.78 -8.95
CA ALA A 18 -2.75 14.52 -8.39
C ALA A 18 -3.83 13.78 -7.58
N LEU A 19 -4.61 14.50 -6.78
CA LEU A 19 -5.78 13.95 -6.08
C LEU A 19 -6.82 13.40 -7.07
N ALA A 20 -7.10 14.13 -8.15
CA ALA A 20 -8.05 13.71 -9.16
C ALA A 20 -7.62 12.45 -9.91
N ILE A 21 -6.33 12.33 -10.28
CA ILE A 21 -5.78 11.11 -10.89
C ILE A 21 -5.92 9.93 -9.90
N SER A 22 -5.57 10.17 -8.63
CA SER A 22 -5.72 9.15 -7.58
C SER A 22 -7.17 8.66 -7.45
N GLN A 23 -8.15 9.55 -7.43
CA GLN A 23 -9.56 9.16 -7.41
C GLN A 23 -10.01 8.51 -8.73
N GLY A 24 -9.50 8.98 -9.87
CA GLY A 24 -9.77 8.40 -11.20
C GLY A 24 -9.41 6.92 -11.27
N THR A 25 -8.25 6.50 -10.75
CA THR A 25 -7.89 5.07 -10.72
C THR A 25 -8.89 4.21 -9.94
N LYS A 26 -9.47 4.75 -8.86
CA LYS A 26 -10.51 4.06 -8.08
C LYS A 26 -11.81 4.01 -8.87
N LEU A 27 -12.26 5.14 -9.41
CA LEU A 27 -13.47 5.24 -10.22
C LEU A 27 -13.43 4.30 -11.44
N LEU A 28 -12.30 4.21 -12.13
CA LEU A 28 -12.18 3.34 -13.31
C LEU A 28 -12.43 1.87 -12.95
N SER A 29 -11.94 1.42 -11.80
CA SER A 29 -12.20 0.05 -11.32
C SER A 29 -13.67 -0.20 -10.98
N THR A 30 -14.36 0.82 -10.45
CA THR A 30 -15.80 0.78 -10.16
C THR A 30 -16.61 0.73 -11.45
N LEU A 31 -16.34 1.64 -12.40
CA LEU A 31 -17.05 1.68 -13.68
C LEU A 31 -16.89 0.37 -14.46
N ARG A 32 -15.70 -0.25 -14.44
CA ARG A 32 -15.48 -1.57 -15.05
C ARG A 32 -16.44 -2.65 -14.57
N LYS A 33 -16.83 -2.62 -13.28
CA LYS A 33 -17.79 -3.56 -12.70
C LYS A 33 -19.25 -3.21 -13.03
N GLU A 34 -19.54 -1.94 -13.25
CA GLU A 34 -20.89 -1.43 -13.52
C GLU A 34 -21.27 -1.49 -15.01
N TYR A 35 -20.30 -1.67 -15.91
CA TYR A 35 -20.54 -1.55 -17.35
C TYR A 35 -21.55 -2.55 -17.94
N GLU A 36 -21.73 -3.72 -17.33
CA GLU A 36 -22.70 -4.74 -17.77
C GLU A 36 -24.15 -4.21 -17.78
N GLY A 37 -24.48 -3.25 -16.91
CA GLY A 37 -25.82 -2.64 -16.84
C GLY A 37 -26.15 -1.68 -17.99
N THR A 38 -25.21 -1.37 -18.87
CA THR A 38 -25.36 -0.32 -19.91
C THR A 38 -25.81 -0.84 -21.29
N VAL A 39 -26.10 -2.15 -21.37
CA VAL A 39 -26.42 -2.87 -22.61
C VAL A 39 -27.84 -2.55 -23.13
N SER A 40 -28.78 -2.14 -22.27
CA SER A 40 -30.21 -1.96 -22.60
C SER A 40 -30.66 -0.50 -22.80
N HIS A 41 -29.75 0.43 -23.11
CA HIS A 41 -30.10 1.84 -23.30
C HIS A 41 -30.43 2.18 -24.76
N ASP A 42 -31.67 2.60 -25.01
CA ASP A 42 -32.13 3.28 -26.23
C ASP A 42 -31.50 4.69 -26.40
N GLN A 43 -31.79 5.38 -27.52
CA GLN A 43 -31.25 6.71 -27.85
C GLN A 43 -31.32 7.72 -26.67
N ALA A 44 -32.51 7.93 -26.11
CA ALA A 44 -32.74 8.92 -25.05
C ALA A 44 -32.05 8.53 -23.74
N LYS A 45 -32.08 7.24 -23.38
CA LYS A 45 -31.34 6.70 -22.23
C LYS A 45 -29.83 6.82 -22.43
N ARG A 46 -29.33 6.65 -23.66
CA ARG A 46 -27.89 6.75 -23.98
C ARG A 46 -27.39 8.18 -23.79
N VAL A 47 -28.08 9.18 -24.33
CA VAL A 47 -27.73 10.61 -24.12
C VAL A 47 -27.76 10.98 -22.63
N THR A 48 -28.78 10.52 -21.91
CA THR A 48 -28.91 10.74 -20.46
C THR A 48 -27.76 10.10 -19.70
N TYR A 49 -27.45 8.83 -19.99
CA TYR A 49 -26.34 8.11 -19.39
C TYR A 49 -24.99 8.79 -19.62
N LEU A 50 -24.68 9.22 -20.86
CA LEU A 50 -23.41 9.87 -21.18
C LEU A 50 -23.28 11.24 -20.48
N THR A 51 -24.40 11.98 -20.38
CA THR A 51 -24.48 13.24 -19.63
C THR A 51 -24.20 13.03 -18.14
N GLU A 52 -24.83 12.02 -17.54
CA GLU A 52 -24.64 11.66 -16.14
C GLU A 52 -23.24 11.13 -15.88
N LEU A 53 -22.69 10.31 -16.78
CA LEU A 53 -21.33 9.76 -16.68
C LEU A 53 -20.30 10.88 -16.63
N PHE A 54 -20.36 11.86 -17.55
CA PHE A 54 -19.42 12.99 -17.56
C PHE A 54 -19.48 13.80 -16.25
N SER A 55 -20.69 14.09 -15.78
CA SER A 55 -20.91 14.82 -14.52
C SER A 55 -20.47 14.03 -13.30
N ARG A 56 -20.72 12.71 -13.28
CA ARG A 56 -20.30 11.77 -12.23
C ARG A 56 -18.78 11.67 -12.18
N ILE A 57 -18.10 11.55 -13.31
CA ILE A 57 -16.63 11.53 -13.39
C ILE A 57 -16.08 12.76 -12.69
N HIS A 58 -16.51 13.97 -13.08
CA HIS A 58 -16.02 15.18 -12.41
C HIS A 58 -16.36 15.21 -10.91
N ARG A 59 -17.56 14.79 -10.52
CA ARG A 59 -17.98 14.76 -9.12
C ARG A 59 -17.09 13.87 -8.26
N GLU A 60 -16.77 12.67 -8.77
CA GLU A 60 -16.02 11.67 -8.01
C GLU A 60 -14.52 11.94 -8.04
N ILE A 61 -13.93 12.28 -9.19
CA ILE A 61 -12.48 12.51 -9.25
C ILE A 61 -12.09 13.78 -8.48
N PHE A 62 -12.94 14.81 -8.43
CA PHE A 62 -12.68 16.03 -7.68
C PHE A 62 -13.36 16.07 -6.30
N HIS A 63 -13.78 14.91 -5.76
CA HIS A 63 -14.43 14.83 -4.45
C HIS A 63 -13.62 15.52 -3.34
N ASP A 64 -12.30 15.36 -3.33
CA ASP A 64 -11.41 15.90 -2.30
C ASP A 64 -11.16 17.42 -2.43
N TRP A 65 -11.71 18.05 -3.47
CA TRP A 65 -11.61 19.50 -3.72
C TRP A 65 -12.88 20.28 -3.36
N LYS A 66 -13.93 19.61 -2.84
CA LYS A 66 -15.29 20.17 -2.68
C LYS A 66 -15.45 21.34 -1.69
N LYS A 67 -14.48 21.56 -0.78
CA LYS A 67 -14.53 22.57 0.30
C LYS A 67 -13.34 23.56 0.25
N GLN A 68 -12.67 23.65 -0.88
CA GLN A 68 -11.51 24.55 -1.08
C GLN A 68 -11.97 25.99 -1.25
N ALA A 69 -11.23 26.96 -0.68
CA ALA A 69 -11.59 28.38 -0.82
C ALA A 69 -11.55 28.86 -2.28
N THR A 70 -10.69 28.23 -3.09
CA THR A 70 -10.52 28.52 -4.52
C THR A 70 -11.54 27.84 -5.43
N ALA A 71 -12.47 27.05 -4.87
CA ALA A 71 -13.49 26.36 -5.66
C ALA A 71 -14.77 27.20 -5.79
N GLU A 72 -15.08 27.61 -7.03
CA GLU A 72 -16.26 28.44 -7.32
C GLU A 72 -17.58 27.64 -7.38
N HIS A 73 -17.51 26.31 -7.41
CA HIS A 73 -18.68 25.43 -7.45
C HIS A 73 -18.38 24.04 -6.87
N ARG A 74 -19.44 23.29 -6.53
CA ARG A 74 -19.32 21.89 -6.11
C ARG A 74 -18.88 20.99 -7.28
N PRO A 75 -18.06 19.95 -7.05
CA PRO A 75 -17.71 18.98 -8.08
C PRO A 75 -18.94 18.39 -8.79
N GLY A 76 -18.92 18.36 -10.12
CA GLY A 76 -20.01 17.83 -10.96
C GLY A 76 -21.12 18.84 -11.26
N THR A 77 -21.13 20.00 -10.61
CA THR A 77 -22.07 21.07 -10.93
C THR A 77 -21.54 21.93 -12.06
N MET A 78 -22.33 22.09 -13.13
CA MET A 78 -22.05 23.05 -14.20
C MET A 78 -22.70 24.40 -13.84
N PRO A 79 -21.95 25.45 -13.48
CA PRO A 79 -22.55 26.69 -12.97
C PRO A 79 -23.18 27.54 -14.08
N ILE A 80 -22.61 27.53 -15.29
CA ILE A 80 -23.00 28.45 -16.37
C ILE A 80 -24.06 27.80 -17.27
N GLY A 81 -25.28 28.36 -17.30
CA GLY A 81 -26.41 27.84 -18.07
C GLY A 81 -26.13 27.66 -19.57
N LYS A 82 -25.52 28.66 -20.23
CA LYS A 82 -25.15 28.58 -21.66
C LYS A 82 -24.20 27.42 -21.95
N LYS A 83 -23.21 27.19 -21.08
CA LYS A 83 -22.27 26.06 -21.21
C LYS A 83 -22.95 24.72 -20.97
N ARG A 84 -23.93 24.65 -20.07
CA ARG A 84 -24.74 23.45 -19.82
C ARG A 84 -25.53 23.02 -21.06
N ILE A 85 -26.10 23.98 -21.79
CA ILE A 85 -26.81 23.74 -23.05
C ILE A 85 -25.81 23.25 -24.11
N ALA A 86 -24.70 23.98 -24.31
CA ALA A 86 -23.67 23.59 -25.28
C ALA A 86 -23.07 22.20 -24.98
N PHE A 87 -22.85 21.89 -23.70
CA PHE A 87 -22.44 20.56 -23.24
C PHE A 87 -23.43 19.48 -23.66
N ARG A 88 -24.73 19.69 -23.39
CA ARG A 88 -25.77 18.71 -23.72
C ARG A 88 -25.87 18.47 -25.23
N LEU A 89 -25.84 19.54 -26.02
CA LEU A 89 -25.83 19.45 -27.49
C LEU A 89 -24.59 18.70 -28.01
N THR A 90 -23.43 18.87 -27.36
CA THR A 90 -22.20 18.16 -27.76
C THR A 90 -22.26 16.67 -27.39
N ILE A 91 -22.88 16.30 -26.26
CA ILE A 91 -23.09 14.89 -25.88
C ILE A 91 -24.11 14.22 -26.79
N GLU A 92 -25.19 14.92 -27.13
CA GLU A 92 -26.24 14.45 -28.03
C GLU A 92 -25.69 14.06 -29.40
N GLN A 93 -24.70 14.81 -29.92
CA GLN A 93 -24.03 14.50 -31.19
C GLN A 93 -23.34 13.15 -31.24
N LEU A 94 -23.09 12.49 -30.10
CA LEU A 94 -22.54 11.13 -30.04
C LEU A 94 -23.58 10.05 -30.37
N VAL A 95 -24.88 10.36 -30.35
CA VAL A 95 -25.95 9.40 -30.63
C VAL A 95 -26.69 9.84 -31.88
N LEU A 96 -26.87 8.93 -32.82
CA LEU A 96 -27.51 9.19 -34.11
C LEU A 96 -28.91 9.77 -33.90
N ASP A 97 -29.26 10.79 -34.68
CA ASP A 97 -30.58 11.40 -34.75
C ASP A 97 -30.98 11.60 -36.21
N GLY A 98 -31.52 10.54 -36.80
CA GLY A 98 -31.80 10.48 -38.24
C GLY A 98 -30.54 10.71 -39.07
N ASP A 99 -30.65 11.55 -40.11
CA ASP A 99 -29.51 11.95 -40.96
C ASP A 99 -28.82 13.24 -40.49
N HIS A 100 -29.29 13.87 -39.39
CA HIS A 100 -28.83 15.21 -39.00
C HIS A 100 -27.39 15.26 -38.48
N ASN A 101 -26.90 14.16 -37.90
CA ASN A 101 -25.58 14.08 -37.28
C ASN A 101 -24.81 12.79 -37.64
N LYS A 102 -25.13 12.22 -38.81
CA LYS A 102 -24.57 10.94 -39.29
C LYS A 102 -23.03 10.91 -39.31
N ASP A 103 -22.40 12.07 -39.52
CA ASP A 103 -20.95 12.21 -39.59
C ASP A 103 -20.27 12.38 -38.22
N THR A 104 -21.03 12.56 -37.13
CA THR A 104 -20.50 12.74 -35.76
C THR A 104 -20.92 11.65 -34.78
N ALA A 105 -22.05 10.99 -35.04
CA ALA A 105 -22.61 9.97 -34.14
C ALA A 105 -21.69 8.76 -33.99
N ILE A 106 -21.53 8.24 -32.78
CA ILE A 106 -20.81 6.97 -32.52
C ILE A 106 -21.76 5.85 -32.09
N PHE A 107 -22.94 6.20 -31.59
CA PHE A 107 -24.03 5.27 -31.29
C PHE A 107 -25.16 5.43 -32.31
N ASP A 108 -25.85 4.35 -32.68
CA ASP A 108 -27.08 4.39 -33.47
C ASP A 108 -28.32 4.70 -32.60
N ASN A 109 -29.50 4.78 -33.22
CA ASN A 109 -30.77 5.05 -32.52
C ASN A 109 -31.15 3.97 -31.49
N ASN A 110 -30.58 2.77 -31.60
CA ASN A 110 -30.79 1.67 -30.67
C ASN A 110 -29.71 1.64 -29.57
N GLY A 111 -28.76 2.57 -29.60
CA GLY A 111 -27.67 2.68 -28.64
C GLY A 111 -26.52 1.69 -28.87
N PHE A 112 -26.44 1.05 -30.05
CA PHE A 112 -25.29 0.23 -30.47
C PHE A 112 -24.21 1.11 -31.08
N ILE A 113 -22.96 0.65 -31.03
CA ILE A 113 -21.85 1.39 -31.63
C ILE A 113 -21.84 1.20 -33.15
N ILE A 114 -21.63 2.30 -33.88
CA ILE A 114 -21.53 2.31 -35.33
C ILE A 114 -20.11 1.89 -35.74
N ASN A 115 -20.00 0.84 -36.55
CA ASN A 115 -18.74 0.47 -37.21
C ASN A 115 -18.51 1.40 -38.41
N THR A 116 -17.41 2.14 -38.42
CA THR A 116 -17.09 3.11 -39.46
C THR A 116 -15.59 3.40 -39.52
N ASP A 117 -15.08 3.63 -40.73
CA ASP A 117 -13.66 3.91 -40.96
C ASP A 117 -13.23 5.26 -40.37
N ASN A 118 -14.17 6.19 -40.17
CA ASN A 118 -13.88 7.54 -39.67
C ASN A 118 -14.12 7.71 -38.15
N ILE A 119 -14.12 6.64 -37.37
CA ILE A 119 -14.35 6.71 -35.91
C ILE A 119 -13.40 7.68 -35.19
N ALA A 120 -12.15 7.78 -35.63
CA ALA A 120 -11.16 8.70 -35.06
C ALA A 120 -11.56 10.18 -35.27
N GLU A 121 -12.12 10.50 -36.45
CA GLU A 121 -12.63 11.83 -36.77
C GLU A 121 -13.82 12.19 -35.88
N ARG A 122 -14.76 11.26 -35.68
CA ARG A 122 -15.93 11.47 -34.81
C ARG A 122 -15.53 11.75 -33.36
N LEU A 123 -14.56 10.98 -32.85
CA LEU A 123 -14.00 11.19 -31.51
C LEU A 123 -13.24 12.53 -31.41
N ALA A 124 -12.48 12.88 -32.45
CA ALA A 124 -11.77 14.16 -32.51
C ALA A 124 -12.71 15.36 -32.52
N ASP A 125 -13.83 15.28 -33.25
CA ASP A 125 -14.83 16.34 -33.33
C ASP A 125 -15.48 16.57 -31.96
N PHE A 126 -15.93 15.49 -31.32
CA PHE A 126 -16.46 15.54 -29.96
C PHE A 126 -15.46 16.14 -28.98
N TYR A 127 -14.22 15.65 -28.99
CA TYR A 127 -13.17 16.10 -28.08
C TYR A 127 -12.84 17.58 -28.29
N HIS A 128 -12.70 18.00 -29.56
CA HIS A 128 -12.44 19.40 -29.94
C HIS A 128 -13.57 20.34 -29.50
N LYS A 129 -14.83 19.97 -29.71
CA LYS A 129 -16.00 20.74 -29.26
C LYS A 129 -16.08 20.81 -27.74
N MET A 130 -15.92 19.68 -27.05
CA MET A 130 -16.04 19.61 -25.59
C MET A 130 -14.93 20.43 -24.88
N ARG A 131 -13.73 20.47 -25.45
CA ARG A 131 -12.63 21.34 -24.99
C ARG A 131 -12.95 22.82 -25.05
N LYS A 132 -13.79 23.25 -25.99
CA LYS A 132 -14.27 24.65 -26.09
C LYS A 132 -15.39 24.93 -25.09
N VAL A 133 -16.31 23.97 -24.87
CA VAL A 133 -17.43 24.12 -23.94
C VAL A 133 -16.95 24.39 -22.51
N ARG A 134 -15.98 23.61 -22.00
CA ARG A 134 -15.44 23.68 -20.63
C ARG A 134 -16.57 23.84 -19.58
N PRO A 135 -17.43 22.82 -19.41
CA PRO A 135 -18.65 22.91 -18.60
C PRO A 135 -18.42 23.23 -17.12
N PHE A 136 -17.22 22.96 -16.60
CA PHE A 136 -16.82 23.23 -15.21
C PHE A 136 -15.83 24.42 -15.15
N SER A 137 -15.68 25.08 -14.00
CA SER A 137 -14.67 26.14 -13.86
C SER A 137 -13.24 25.57 -13.74
N TYR A 138 -13.11 24.34 -13.25
CA TYR A 138 -11.85 23.62 -13.16
C TYR A 138 -11.96 22.18 -13.67
N GLY A 139 -10.82 21.49 -13.83
CA GLY A 139 -10.80 20.04 -14.01
C GLY A 139 -11.28 19.48 -15.37
N ASN A 140 -11.77 20.32 -16.29
CA ASN A 140 -12.34 19.88 -17.57
C ASN A 140 -11.47 18.92 -18.38
N ARG A 141 -10.14 19.17 -18.45
CA ARG A 141 -9.21 18.35 -19.26
C ARG A 141 -9.22 16.90 -18.80
N ILE A 142 -8.88 16.66 -17.53
CA ILE A 142 -8.77 15.31 -17.00
C ILE A 142 -10.14 14.60 -16.95
N THR A 143 -11.23 15.34 -16.75
CA THR A 143 -12.59 14.78 -16.87
C THR A 143 -12.87 14.29 -18.29
N LEU A 144 -12.48 15.07 -19.31
CA LEU A 144 -12.66 14.70 -20.71
C LEU A 144 -11.80 13.49 -21.09
N ASP A 145 -10.52 13.48 -20.70
CA ASP A 145 -9.61 12.36 -20.98
C ASP A 145 -10.10 11.06 -20.34
N PHE A 146 -10.57 11.17 -19.10
CA PHE A 146 -11.17 10.05 -18.37
C PHE A 146 -12.48 9.59 -19.03
N PHE A 147 -13.35 10.52 -19.43
CA PHE A 147 -14.61 10.19 -20.10
C PHE A 147 -14.37 9.42 -21.40
N VAL A 148 -13.44 9.87 -22.23
CA VAL A 148 -13.11 9.20 -23.49
C VAL A 148 -12.46 7.83 -23.27
N THR A 149 -11.58 7.73 -22.27
CA THR A 149 -11.02 6.42 -21.87
C THR A 149 -12.11 5.47 -21.36
N ALA A 150 -13.06 5.97 -20.55
CA ALA A 150 -14.18 5.18 -20.04
C ALA A 150 -15.14 4.75 -21.16
N LEU A 151 -15.41 5.64 -22.13
CA LEU A 151 -16.20 5.36 -23.33
C LEU A 151 -15.62 4.19 -24.13
N GLY A 152 -14.30 4.22 -24.38
CA GLY A 152 -13.59 3.15 -25.09
C GLY A 152 -13.51 1.81 -24.32
N LYS A 153 -13.92 1.78 -23.06
CA LYS A 153 -13.98 0.57 -22.23
C LYS A 153 -15.41 0.02 -22.07
N LEU A 154 -16.43 0.70 -22.60
CA LEU A 154 -17.80 0.18 -22.61
C LEU A 154 -17.88 -1.13 -23.40
N PRO A 155 -18.65 -2.15 -22.93
CA PRO A 155 -18.86 -3.40 -23.65
C PRO A 155 -19.36 -3.18 -25.09
N ALA A 156 -20.29 -2.24 -25.29
CA ALA A 156 -20.79 -1.88 -26.62
C ALA A 156 -19.71 -1.31 -27.54
N PHE A 157 -18.74 -0.58 -27.00
CA PHE A 157 -17.60 -0.05 -27.78
C PHE A 157 -16.63 -1.17 -28.11
N LYS A 158 -16.27 -2.00 -27.13
CA LYS A 158 -15.37 -3.14 -27.30
C LYS A 158 -15.93 -4.24 -28.20
N SER A 159 -17.25 -4.38 -28.35
CA SER A 159 -17.82 -5.35 -29.30
C SER A 159 -17.59 -4.97 -30.76
N VAL A 160 -17.27 -3.70 -31.05
CA VAL A 160 -17.01 -3.21 -32.41
C VAL A 160 -15.52 -2.87 -32.59
N TYR A 161 -14.94 -2.17 -31.61
CA TYR A 161 -13.53 -1.78 -31.55
C TYR A 161 -12.88 -2.48 -30.35
N GLU A 162 -12.56 -3.77 -30.52
CA GLU A 162 -12.07 -4.69 -29.46
C GLU A 162 -10.95 -4.09 -28.60
N GLN A 163 -10.03 -3.40 -29.27
CA GLN A 163 -8.83 -2.84 -28.68
C GLN A 163 -9.08 -1.52 -27.91
N GLY A 164 -10.30 -0.97 -28.03
CA GLY A 164 -10.77 0.24 -27.35
C GLY A 164 -9.90 1.47 -27.60
N ILE A 165 -10.12 2.49 -26.78
CA ILE A 165 -9.32 3.72 -26.77
C ILE A 165 -8.27 3.60 -25.67
N ASP A 166 -6.99 3.77 -26.01
CA ASP A 166 -5.90 3.70 -25.05
C ASP A 166 -4.85 4.80 -25.29
N PHE A 167 -4.87 5.82 -24.44
CA PHE A 167 -3.94 6.95 -24.54
C PHE A 167 -2.49 6.60 -24.17
N ARG A 168 -2.18 5.36 -23.76
CA ARG A 168 -0.78 4.90 -23.66
C ARG A 168 -0.14 4.68 -25.03
N ARG A 169 -0.94 4.61 -26.10
CA ARG A 169 -0.49 4.47 -27.50
C ARG A 169 -0.09 5.81 -28.14
N LEU A 170 -0.29 6.92 -27.44
CA LEU A 170 0.06 8.25 -27.92
C LEU A 170 1.58 8.46 -27.93
N GLU A 171 2.02 9.35 -28.82
CA GLU A 171 3.34 9.98 -28.82
C GLU A 171 3.29 11.41 -28.27
N ALA A 172 4.45 12.00 -27.95
CA ALA A 172 4.51 13.32 -27.33
C ALA A 172 3.78 14.41 -28.15
N PRO A 173 3.87 14.44 -29.51
CA PRO A 173 3.09 15.38 -30.32
C PRO A 173 1.57 15.17 -30.19
N ASP A 174 1.10 13.94 -30.05
CA ASP A 174 -0.33 13.64 -29.91
C ASP A 174 -0.86 14.18 -28.57
N ALA A 175 -0.10 14.00 -27.49
CA ALA A 175 -0.43 14.51 -26.17
C ALA A 175 -0.51 16.05 -26.17
N VAL A 176 0.41 16.72 -26.88
CA VAL A 176 0.36 18.17 -27.09
C VAL A 176 -0.87 18.54 -27.93
N ALA A 177 -1.16 17.81 -29.01
CA ALA A 177 -2.32 18.06 -29.87
C ALA A 177 -3.64 17.99 -29.09
N LEU A 178 -3.82 16.97 -28.24
CA LEU A 178 -5.00 16.84 -27.40
C LEU A 178 -5.15 18.01 -26.41
N HIS A 179 -4.06 18.62 -25.93
CA HIS A 179 -4.14 19.55 -24.80
C HIS A 179 -3.96 21.02 -25.18
N HIS A 180 -3.25 21.34 -26.24
CA HIS A 180 -2.95 22.72 -26.62
C HIS A 180 -4.17 23.44 -27.24
N PRO A 181 -4.65 24.58 -26.69
CA PRO A 181 -5.93 25.19 -27.12
C PRO A 181 -6.04 25.54 -28.61
N SER A 182 -4.91 25.75 -29.28
CA SER A 182 -4.84 26.07 -30.71
C SER A 182 -4.65 24.87 -31.63
N SER A 183 -4.61 23.64 -31.10
CA SER A 183 -4.50 22.45 -31.94
C SER A 183 -5.67 22.37 -32.90
N ASP A 184 -5.35 22.11 -34.17
CA ASP A 184 -6.36 21.93 -35.20
C ASP A 184 -7.04 20.55 -35.08
N TYR A 185 -8.11 20.41 -35.85
CA TYR A 185 -8.90 19.18 -35.89
C TYR A 185 -8.08 17.99 -36.42
N ALA A 186 -7.22 18.20 -37.42
CA ALA A 186 -6.43 17.14 -38.04
C ALA A 186 -5.45 16.50 -37.05
N ALA A 187 -4.74 17.31 -36.26
CA ALA A 187 -3.81 16.83 -35.24
C ALA A 187 -4.53 16.03 -34.14
N ILE A 188 -5.74 16.44 -33.74
CA ILE A 188 -6.56 15.69 -32.79
C ILE A 188 -7.04 14.36 -33.40
N THR A 189 -7.43 14.35 -34.67
CA THR A 189 -7.78 13.12 -35.40
C THR A 189 -6.62 12.14 -35.43
N THR A 190 -5.40 12.59 -35.75
CA THR A 190 -4.20 11.76 -35.73
C THR A 190 -3.94 11.17 -34.33
N ALA A 191 -4.10 11.97 -33.27
CA ALA A 191 -3.98 11.46 -31.91
C ALA A 191 -4.99 10.34 -31.60
N PHE A 192 -6.23 10.44 -32.08
CA PHE A 192 -7.23 9.38 -31.92
C PHE A 192 -6.96 8.15 -32.78
N GLN A 193 -6.44 8.32 -33.99
CA GLN A 193 -5.98 7.20 -34.81
C GLN A 193 -4.89 6.41 -34.07
N HIS A 194 -3.91 7.10 -33.48
CA HIS A 194 -2.87 6.47 -32.67
C HIS A 194 -3.44 5.80 -31.40
N ALA A 195 -4.40 6.43 -30.72
CA ALA A 195 -5.05 5.86 -29.54
C ALA A 195 -5.88 4.59 -29.83
N LEU A 196 -6.36 4.43 -31.06
CA LEU A 196 -7.14 3.27 -31.52
C LEU A 196 -6.28 2.16 -32.13
N ASP A 197 -5.06 2.47 -32.58
CA ASP A 197 -4.15 1.53 -33.26
C ASP A 197 -3.51 0.51 -32.29
N PRO A 198 -3.89 -0.78 -32.34
CA PRO A 198 -3.35 -1.78 -31.43
C PRO A 198 -1.87 -2.09 -31.66
N ASN A 199 -1.31 -1.77 -32.83
CA ASN A 199 0.11 -2.00 -33.11
C ASN A 199 1.02 -1.04 -32.33
N ARG A 200 0.45 -0.01 -31.71
CA ARG A 200 1.15 0.97 -30.87
C ARG A 200 1.10 0.62 -29.38
N ILE A 201 0.63 -0.57 -29.02
CA ILE A 201 0.67 -1.03 -27.63
C ILE A 201 2.14 -1.12 -27.19
N LYS A 202 2.49 -0.32 -26.18
CA LYS A 202 3.81 -0.36 -25.55
C LYS A 202 3.76 -1.32 -24.38
N SER A 203 4.58 -2.38 -24.42
CA SER A 203 4.79 -3.29 -23.30
C SER A 203 5.89 -2.77 -22.38
N LEU A 204 5.78 -3.13 -21.10
CA LEU A 204 6.84 -2.89 -20.14
C LEU A 204 8.03 -3.78 -20.48
N GLN A 205 9.20 -3.17 -20.70
CA GLN A 205 10.44 -3.91 -20.83
C GLN A 205 10.96 -4.19 -19.42
N ASN A 206 10.57 -5.31 -18.84
CA ASN A 206 11.11 -5.77 -17.57
C ASN A 206 12.35 -6.64 -17.82
N GLN A 207 13.50 -6.21 -17.32
CA GLN A 207 14.67 -7.08 -17.24
C GLN A 207 14.58 -7.92 -15.97
N ALA A 208 14.79 -9.23 -16.10
CA ALA A 208 14.78 -10.14 -14.97
C ALA A 208 15.87 -9.76 -13.95
N ASN A 209 15.49 -9.72 -12.67
CA ASN A 209 16.39 -9.44 -11.54
C ASN A 209 17.14 -8.10 -11.62
N ASP A 210 16.57 -7.08 -12.27
CA ASP A 210 17.24 -5.77 -12.44
C ASP A 210 17.44 -5.02 -11.10
N TYR A 211 16.63 -5.35 -10.08
CA TYR A 211 16.90 -4.93 -8.71
C TYR A 211 17.96 -5.77 -7.96
N GLY A 212 18.33 -6.93 -8.48
CA GLY A 212 19.15 -7.97 -7.85
C GLY A 212 18.39 -9.25 -7.50
N VAL A 213 19.12 -10.35 -7.28
CA VAL A 213 18.57 -11.65 -6.87
C VAL A 213 18.53 -11.75 -5.35
N TRP A 214 17.44 -12.28 -4.81
CA TRP A 214 17.27 -12.55 -3.39
C TRP A 214 17.89 -13.90 -2.99
N PRO A 215 18.55 -14.00 -1.83
CA PRO A 215 19.12 -15.26 -1.37
C PRO A 215 18.00 -16.13 -0.78
N GLU A 216 17.57 -17.12 -1.57
CA GLU A 216 16.56 -18.10 -1.19
C GLU A 216 17.23 -19.46 -0.98
N ASN A 217 18.26 -19.56 -0.13
CA ASN A 217 19.06 -20.79 0.04
C ASN A 217 18.17 -21.98 0.42
N LYS A 218 17.68 -22.70 -0.59
CA LYS A 218 16.72 -23.78 -0.49
C LYS A 218 16.96 -24.81 -1.58
N VAL A 219 16.63 -26.06 -1.30
CA VAL A 219 16.69 -27.18 -2.26
C VAL A 219 15.38 -27.95 -2.17
N PHE A 220 14.86 -28.35 -3.33
CA PHE A 220 13.69 -29.22 -3.38
C PHE A 220 14.11 -30.69 -3.33
N VAL A 221 13.54 -31.45 -2.40
CA VAL A 221 13.67 -32.91 -2.36
C VAL A 221 12.27 -33.51 -2.49
N SER A 222 12.06 -34.29 -3.56
CA SER A 222 10.75 -34.84 -3.92
C SER A 222 9.62 -33.79 -3.96
N GLY A 223 9.93 -32.58 -4.44
CA GLY A 223 8.97 -31.47 -4.54
C GLY A 223 8.72 -30.68 -3.25
N VAL A 224 9.44 -30.98 -2.16
CA VAL A 224 9.32 -30.26 -0.88
C VAL A 224 10.55 -29.39 -0.65
N PRO A 225 10.38 -28.09 -0.30
CA PRO A 225 11.51 -27.18 -0.07
C PRO A 225 12.13 -27.39 1.31
N PHE A 226 13.44 -27.59 1.34
CA PHE A 226 14.26 -27.64 2.55
C PHE A 226 15.26 -26.50 2.56
N LEU A 227 15.55 -25.99 3.76
CA LEU A 227 16.61 -25.02 3.96
C LEU A 227 17.95 -25.66 3.57
N SER A 228 18.74 -24.94 2.79
CA SER A 228 20.03 -25.42 2.32
C SER A 228 21.17 -24.47 2.66
N HIS A 229 22.39 -25.00 2.60
CA HIS A 229 23.61 -24.23 2.76
C HIS A 229 24.71 -24.87 1.92
N ILE A 230 25.57 -24.05 1.32
CA ILE A 230 26.76 -24.51 0.61
C ILE A 230 27.95 -24.23 1.52
N THR A 231 28.66 -25.28 1.94
CA THR A 231 29.87 -25.16 2.77
C THR A 231 30.99 -24.43 2.03
N ASP A 232 32.02 -23.97 2.75
CA ASP A 232 33.22 -23.35 2.15
C ASP A 232 33.93 -24.27 1.14
N THR A 233 33.77 -25.58 1.30
CA THR A 233 34.28 -26.61 0.38
C THR A 233 33.38 -26.88 -0.83
N GLY A 234 32.28 -26.16 -0.98
CA GLY A 234 31.34 -26.28 -2.11
C GLY A 234 30.31 -27.41 -1.98
N ILE A 235 30.21 -28.08 -0.82
CA ILE A 235 29.25 -29.16 -0.60
C ILE A 235 27.87 -28.57 -0.29
N THR A 236 26.86 -28.94 -1.07
CA THR A 236 25.45 -28.61 -0.82
C THR A 236 24.90 -29.48 0.30
N CYS A 237 24.43 -28.84 1.36
CA CYS A 237 23.85 -29.48 2.52
C CYS A 237 22.39 -29.05 2.72
N LEU A 238 21.58 -29.97 3.25
CA LEU A 238 20.35 -29.62 3.94
C LEU A 238 20.65 -29.27 5.39
N VAL A 239 19.82 -28.41 5.97
CA VAL A 239 20.01 -27.89 7.33
C VAL A 239 19.03 -28.57 8.29
N LEU A 240 19.49 -29.01 9.45
CA LEU A 240 18.67 -29.46 10.57
C LEU A 240 18.13 -28.28 11.39
N VAL A 241 17.03 -28.45 12.12
CA VAL A 241 16.45 -27.37 12.95
C VAL A 241 17.36 -26.86 14.07
N ASN A 242 18.44 -27.56 14.40
CA ASN A 242 19.47 -27.11 15.35
C ASN A 242 20.73 -26.55 14.65
N GLY A 243 20.68 -26.33 13.33
CA GLY A 243 21.78 -25.82 12.51
C GLY A 243 22.74 -26.89 11.95
N GLY A 244 22.52 -28.19 12.21
CA GLY A 244 23.39 -29.25 11.66
C GLY A 244 23.34 -29.32 10.14
N LEU A 245 24.49 -29.59 9.50
CA LEU A 245 24.65 -29.66 8.05
C LEU A 245 24.75 -31.10 7.59
N VAL A 246 23.82 -31.52 6.74
CA VAL A 246 23.74 -32.88 6.20
C VAL A 246 23.91 -32.82 4.68
N PRO A 247 24.93 -33.46 4.09
CA PRO A 247 25.13 -33.48 2.64
C PRO A 247 23.88 -33.96 1.91
N LEU A 248 23.51 -33.28 0.82
CA LEU A 248 22.33 -33.63 0.03
C LEU A 248 22.37 -35.09 -0.43
N ASP A 249 23.53 -35.58 -0.85
CA ASP A 249 23.75 -36.95 -1.33
C ASP A 249 23.59 -38.03 -0.24
N ALA A 250 23.65 -37.64 1.04
CA ALA A 250 23.42 -38.56 2.16
C ALA A 250 21.92 -38.82 2.39
N ILE A 251 21.05 -37.99 1.81
CA ILE A 251 19.61 -38.07 1.96
C ILE A 251 19.05 -39.01 0.88
N LYS A 252 18.71 -40.24 1.28
CA LYS A 252 18.06 -41.21 0.38
C LYS A 252 16.63 -40.78 0.06
N ASP A 253 16.12 -41.15 -1.12
CA ASP A 253 14.78 -40.82 -1.68
C ASP A 253 13.55 -41.34 -0.89
N LYS A 254 13.64 -41.52 0.43
CA LYS A 254 12.58 -42.06 1.29
C LYS A 254 12.22 -41.16 2.48
N ILE A 255 12.35 -39.84 2.34
CA ILE A 255 11.92 -38.90 3.39
C ILE A 255 10.38 -38.95 3.59
N PHE A 256 9.63 -39.34 2.55
CA PHE A 256 8.18 -39.36 2.58
C PHE A 256 7.63 -40.77 2.38
N VAL A 257 6.78 -41.19 3.32
CA VAL A 257 5.98 -42.41 3.23
C VAL A 257 4.52 -42.02 3.08
N ALA A 258 3.85 -42.53 2.05
CA ALA A 258 2.44 -42.26 1.80
C ALA A 258 1.59 -42.61 3.05
N GLY A 259 0.66 -41.72 3.40
CA GLY A 259 -0.22 -41.89 4.57
C GLY A 259 0.39 -41.49 5.92
N ARG A 260 1.67 -41.07 5.99
CA ARG A 260 2.32 -40.60 7.23
C ARG A 260 2.57 -39.09 7.23
N GLN A 261 2.64 -38.50 8.43
CA GLN A 261 3.02 -37.09 8.57
C GLN A 261 4.54 -36.93 8.44
N PHE A 262 4.99 -35.71 8.09
CA PHE A 262 6.43 -35.43 8.01
C PHE A 262 7.15 -35.70 9.34
N ALA A 263 6.50 -35.36 10.46
CA ALA A 263 7.02 -35.63 11.81
C ALA A 263 7.19 -37.13 12.11
N ASP A 264 6.55 -38.03 11.35
CA ASP A 264 6.62 -39.48 11.55
C ASP A 264 7.73 -40.16 10.74
N ASN A 265 8.46 -39.39 9.93
CA ASN A 265 9.53 -39.88 9.07
C ASN A 265 10.88 -39.21 9.44
N PRO A 266 11.43 -39.47 10.63
CA PRO A 266 12.73 -38.93 11.01
C PRO A 266 13.81 -39.48 10.06
N VAL A 267 14.63 -38.59 9.51
CA VAL A 267 15.83 -38.98 8.77
C VAL A 267 16.91 -39.32 9.82
N ASP A 268 17.50 -40.52 9.76
CA ASP A 268 18.70 -40.86 10.55
C ASP A 268 19.90 -40.07 9.99
N ALA A 269 19.90 -38.77 10.24
CA ALA A 269 20.87 -37.83 9.69
C ALA A 269 22.05 -37.59 10.64
N SER A 270 21.98 -38.02 11.91
CA SER A 270 23.04 -37.80 12.91
C SER A 270 24.41 -38.30 12.47
N LYS A 271 24.46 -39.45 11.79
CA LYS A 271 25.70 -40.04 11.28
C LYS A 271 26.32 -39.30 10.08
N HIS A 272 25.56 -38.37 9.50
CA HIS A 272 25.92 -37.66 8.28
C HIS A 272 26.11 -36.15 8.52
N ILE A 273 26.07 -35.68 9.77
CA ILE A 273 26.34 -34.29 10.09
C ILE A 273 27.83 -34.00 9.86
N ILE A 274 28.13 -33.16 8.88
CA ILE A 274 29.52 -32.78 8.53
C ILE A 274 29.94 -31.44 9.15
N GLY A 275 29.04 -30.76 9.85
CA GLY A 275 29.27 -29.47 10.48
C GLY A 275 28.00 -28.82 10.97
N TYR A 276 28.10 -27.56 11.40
CA TYR A 276 26.96 -26.76 11.85
C TYR A 276 27.04 -25.37 11.24
N LEU A 277 25.88 -24.76 11.00
CA LEU A 277 25.79 -23.35 10.67
C LEU A 277 26.38 -22.50 11.81
N PRO A 278 27.14 -21.44 11.49
CA PRO A 278 27.65 -20.53 12.51
C PRO A 278 26.52 -19.79 13.24
N ASN A 279 26.75 -19.35 14.48
CA ASN A 279 25.78 -18.62 15.31
C ASN A 279 24.54 -19.43 15.74
N THR A 280 24.61 -20.76 15.65
CA THR A 280 23.53 -21.67 16.09
C THR A 280 23.91 -22.48 17.33
N GLU A 281 25.03 -22.16 17.99
CA GLU A 281 25.58 -22.90 19.14
C GLU A 281 24.63 -22.92 20.34
N SER A 282 23.89 -21.83 20.55
CA SER A 282 22.88 -21.72 21.61
C SER A 282 21.75 -22.75 21.48
N LEU A 283 21.50 -23.25 20.27
CA LEU A 283 20.47 -24.24 19.97
C LEU A 283 20.89 -25.67 20.34
N ARG A 284 22.15 -25.86 20.77
CA ARG A 284 22.74 -27.15 21.12
C ARG A 284 23.26 -27.20 22.55
N LEU A 285 22.92 -26.22 23.39
CA LEU A 285 23.27 -26.25 24.80
C LEU A 285 22.57 -27.42 25.50
N ILE A 286 23.21 -27.98 26.53
CA ILE A 286 22.70 -29.18 27.26
C ILE A 286 21.31 -28.93 27.86
N ASN A 287 21.01 -27.70 28.27
CA ASN A 287 19.72 -27.29 28.81
C ASN A 287 18.68 -26.90 27.74
N LYS A 288 19.04 -26.89 26.45
CA LYS A 288 18.14 -26.56 25.35
C LYS A 288 17.38 -27.82 24.92
N THR A 289 16.24 -28.06 25.54
CA THR A 289 15.40 -29.25 25.30
C THR A 289 14.35 -29.07 24.21
N ASP A 290 14.20 -27.85 23.68
CA ASP A 290 13.29 -27.58 22.56
C ASP A 290 13.75 -26.42 21.66
N ILE A 291 13.31 -26.46 20.39
CA ILE A 291 13.46 -25.40 19.39
C ILE A 291 12.08 -25.04 18.85
N ASP A 292 11.58 -23.87 19.27
CA ASP A 292 10.22 -23.40 19.00
C ASP A 292 9.14 -24.48 19.22
N GLY A 293 9.30 -25.36 20.22
CA GLY A 293 8.39 -26.47 20.49
C GLY A 293 8.70 -27.80 19.81
N ILE A 294 9.85 -27.95 19.12
CA ILE A 294 10.33 -29.25 18.59
C ILE A 294 11.15 -29.80 19.74
N SER A 295 10.77 -30.95 20.28
CA SER A 295 11.58 -31.62 21.30
C SER A 295 12.96 -31.94 20.74
N ILE A 296 14.01 -31.61 21.48
CA ILE A 296 15.38 -32.04 21.18
C ILE A 296 15.85 -32.87 22.36
N THR A 297 16.20 -34.13 22.07
CA THR A 297 16.82 -35.02 23.04
C THR A 297 18.26 -35.30 22.61
N PRO A 298 19.20 -35.51 23.55
CA PRO A 298 20.59 -35.81 23.21
C PRO A 298 20.77 -37.07 22.33
N ASN A 299 19.78 -37.97 22.35
CA ASN A 299 19.83 -39.28 21.71
C ASN A 299 19.06 -39.36 20.37
N GLU A 300 18.35 -38.31 19.98
CA GLU A 300 17.58 -38.27 18.72
C GLU A 300 18.12 -37.21 17.78
N THR A 301 18.13 -37.52 16.48
CA THR A 301 18.51 -36.55 15.46
C THR A 301 17.37 -35.54 15.31
N PRO A 302 17.62 -34.22 15.43
CA PRO A 302 16.61 -33.22 15.13
C PRO A 302 16.15 -33.33 13.67
N PRO A 303 14.90 -32.94 13.34
CA PRO A 303 14.41 -33.02 11.97
C PRO A 303 15.14 -32.07 11.02
N LEU A 304 15.11 -32.39 9.73
CA LEU A 304 15.47 -31.47 8.66
C LEU A 304 14.55 -30.24 8.69
N PHE A 305 15.13 -29.07 8.44
CA PHE A 305 14.41 -27.81 8.38
C PHE A 305 13.64 -27.74 7.05
N CYS A 306 12.38 -28.17 7.09
CA CYS A 306 11.43 -28.08 5.99
C CYS A 306 10.75 -26.69 5.99
N LEU A 307 10.79 -26.01 4.85
CA LEU A 307 10.21 -24.68 4.65
C LEU A 307 8.70 -24.73 4.36
N ASP A 308 8.15 -25.92 4.11
CA ASP A 308 6.72 -26.18 3.87
C ASP A 308 5.99 -26.69 5.14
N ILE A 309 6.42 -26.24 6.31
CA ILE A 309 5.79 -26.57 7.59
C ILE A 309 5.29 -25.28 8.24
N ASN A 310 4.05 -25.28 8.73
CA ASN A 310 3.56 -24.20 9.57
C ASN A 310 4.29 -24.24 10.92
N VAL A 311 5.06 -23.19 11.22
CA VAL A 311 5.90 -23.11 12.42
C VAL A 311 5.13 -23.34 13.72
N LEU A 312 3.84 -22.95 13.76
CA LEU A 312 2.98 -23.04 14.94
C LEU A 312 2.48 -24.46 15.19
N THR A 313 2.15 -25.21 14.15
CA THR A 313 1.55 -26.55 14.29
C THR A 313 2.51 -27.69 14.02
N GLY A 314 3.63 -27.43 13.35
CA GLY A 314 4.54 -28.50 12.89
C GLY A 314 3.96 -29.33 11.74
N LEU A 315 2.89 -28.85 11.09
CA LEU A 315 2.18 -29.54 10.01
C LEU A 315 2.44 -28.90 8.66
N ARG A 316 2.45 -29.71 7.60
CA ARG A 316 2.46 -29.22 6.22
C ARG A 316 1.11 -28.64 5.82
N SER A 317 1.07 -27.84 4.75
CA SER A 317 -0.14 -27.15 4.31
C SER A 317 -1.39 -28.05 4.20
N PRO A 318 -1.36 -29.27 3.63
CA PRO A 318 -2.56 -30.10 3.54
C PRO A 318 -3.14 -30.48 4.90
N SER A 319 -2.32 -31.00 5.81
CA SER A 319 -2.78 -31.42 7.14
C SER A 319 -3.05 -30.26 8.08
N HIS A 320 -2.39 -29.11 7.88
CA HIS A 320 -2.76 -27.87 8.56
C HIS A 320 -4.17 -27.43 8.15
N THR A 321 -4.52 -27.46 6.86
CA THR A 321 -5.86 -27.14 6.38
C THR A 321 -6.91 -28.07 6.98
N GLU A 322 -6.65 -29.38 6.98
CA GLU A 322 -7.57 -30.37 7.55
C GLU A 322 -7.78 -30.19 9.06
N LEU A 323 -6.73 -29.83 9.79
CA LEU A 323 -6.84 -29.48 11.20
C LEU A 323 -7.75 -28.26 11.39
N LEU A 324 -7.59 -27.22 10.56
CA LEU A 324 -8.44 -26.04 10.61
C LEU A 324 -9.90 -26.39 10.29
N GLU A 325 -10.16 -27.25 9.31
CA GLU A 325 -11.51 -27.72 9.00
C GLU A 325 -12.14 -28.51 10.15
N LEU A 326 -11.39 -29.38 10.81
CA LEU A 326 -11.84 -30.10 12.01
C LEU A 326 -12.15 -29.13 13.15
N LEU A 327 -11.28 -28.13 13.39
CA LEU A 327 -11.51 -27.09 14.39
C LEU A 327 -12.79 -26.29 14.10
N LYS A 328 -13.04 -25.94 12.84
CA LYS A 328 -14.26 -25.25 12.42
C LYS A 328 -15.53 -26.08 12.66
N GLN A 329 -15.47 -27.39 12.42
CA GLN A 329 -16.59 -28.29 12.70
C GLN A 329 -16.89 -28.40 14.19
N CYS A 330 -15.87 -28.30 15.03
CA CYS A 330 -16.00 -28.48 16.48
C CYS A 330 -16.32 -27.20 17.24
N GLU A 331 -15.77 -26.04 16.85
CA GLU A 331 -15.80 -24.83 17.67
C GLU A 331 -16.34 -23.59 16.92
N SER A 332 -15.57 -22.98 16.02
CA SER A 332 -15.96 -21.77 15.27
C SER A 332 -15.05 -21.49 14.07
N ASP A 333 -15.41 -20.49 13.24
CA ASP A 333 -14.69 -20.10 12.01
C ASP A 333 -13.56 -19.06 12.22
N ASP A 334 -13.09 -18.84 13.46
CA ASP A 334 -11.99 -17.90 13.74
C ASP A 334 -10.62 -18.50 13.38
N LYS A 335 -9.78 -17.77 12.63
CA LYS A 335 -8.41 -18.19 12.28
C LYS A 335 -7.47 -18.36 13.48
N TYR A 336 -7.72 -17.70 14.61
CA TYR A 336 -6.91 -17.84 15.83
C TYR A 336 -7.38 -18.97 16.74
N ILE A 337 -8.45 -19.66 16.36
CA ILE A 337 -8.96 -20.83 17.06
C ILE A 337 -7.90 -21.92 17.21
N ILE A 338 -6.90 -21.95 16.33
CA ILE A 338 -5.85 -22.95 16.41
C ILE A 338 -5.11 -22.91 17.76
N PHE A 339 -4.99 -21.75 18.40
CA PHE A 339 -4.40 -21.63 19.73
C PHE A 339 -5.33 -22.04 20.86
N THR A 340 -6.65 -22.17 20.65
CA THR A 340 -7.54 -22.73 21.68
C THR A 340 -7.30 -24.22 21.90
N LEU A 341 -6.59 -24.89 20.97
CA LEU A 341 -6.11 -26.26 21.14
C LEU A 341 -4.92 -26.34 22.10
N ALA A 342 -4.12 -25.27 22.24
CA ALA A 342 -2.95 -25.28 23.12
C ALA A 342 -3.37 -25.54 24.58
N ASN A 343 -2.77 -26.54 25.23
CA ASN A 343 -3.08 -26.95 26.60
C ASN A 343 -4.57 -27.30 26.88
N ASN A 344 -5.38 -27.56 25.85
CA ASN A 344 -6.80 -27.87 25.97
C ASN A 344 -7.10 -29.34 25.64
N GLU A 345 -7.02 -30.22 26.65
CA GLU A 345 -7.28 -31.66 26.48
C GLU A 345 -8.73 -31.96 26.08
N GLU A 346 -9.71 -31.16 26.51
CA GLU A 346 -11.11 -31.36 26.15
C GLU A 346 -11.33 -31.17 24.64
N LEU A 347 -10.83 -30.06 24.10
CA LEU A 347 -10.91 -29.77 22.66
C LEU A 347 -10.13 -30.80 21.84
N LYS A 348 -8.93 -31.19 22.30
CA LYS A 348 -8.15 -32.25 21.67
C LYS A 348 -8.97 -33.54 21.56
N ASN A 349 -9.59 -34.00 22.66
CA ASN A 349 -10.40 -35.22 22.65
C ASN A 349 -11.63 -35.10 21.73
N LYS A 350 -12.26 -33.91 21.68
CA LYS A 350 -13.35 -33.63 20.75
C LYS A 350 -12.91 -33.75 19.29
N LEU A 351 -11.74 -33.21 18.93
CA LEU A 351 -11.16 -33.32 17.59
C LEU A 351 -10.76 -34.76 17.25
N LEU A 352 -10.19 -35.51 18.19
CA LEU A 352 -9.86 -36.92 18.01
C LEU A 352 -11.10 -37.76 17.72
N ASN A 353 -12.22 -37.50 18.41
CA ASN A 353 -13.50 -38.14 18.12
C ASN A 353 -14.04 -37.74 16.74
N ALA A 354 -13.91 -36.45 16.36
CA ALA A 354 -14.33 -35.95 15.06
C ALA A 354 -13.52 -36.52 13.88
N ALA A 355 -12.28 -36.96 14.13
CA ALA A 355 -11.45 -37.65 13.15
C ALA A 355 -11.96 -39.05 12.76
N LYS A 356 -12.97 -39.61 13.48
CA LYS A 356 -13.68 -40.87 13.13
C LYS A 356 -12.76 -42.06 12.80
N GLY A 357 -11.62 -42.16 13.48
CA GLY A 357 -10.67 -43.27 13.28
C GLY A 357 -9.73 -43.10 12.09
N ASP A 358 -9.72 -41.97 11.39
CA ASP A 358 -8.68 -41.65 10.41
C ASP A 358 -7.35 -41.43 11.15
N GLU A 359 -6.45 -42.41 11.06
CA GLU A 359 -5.14 -42.41 11.73
C GLU A 359 -4.31 -41.18 11.39
N ARG A 360 -4.39 -40.69 10.16
CA ARG A 360 -3.63 -39.53 9.69
C ARG A 360 -4.17 -38.23 10.30
N LEU A 361 -5.50 -38.10 10.43
CA LEU A 361 -6.13 -36.95 11.10
C LEU A 361 -5.89 -36.97 12.62
N ILE A 362 -6.00 -38.15 13.24
CA ILE A 362 -5.66 -38.35 14.66
C ILE A 362 -4.24 -37.86 14.92
N ARG A 363 -3.29 -38.32 14.10
CA ARG A 363 -1.88 -37.94 14.21
C ARG A 363 -1.67 -36.44 13.98
N THR A 364 -2.42 -35.84 13.05
CA THR A 364 -2.42 -34.39 12.79
C THR A 364 -2.78 -33.59 14.05
N VAL A 365 -3.85 -33.99 14.75
CA VAL A 365 -4.30 -33.34 16.00
C VAL A 365 -3.24 -33.48 17.09
N GLU A 366 -2.64 -34.66 17.26
CA GLU A 366 -1.61 -34.91 18.28
C GLU A 366 -0.36 -34.04 18.06
N ILE A 367 0.16 -33.99 16.83
CA ILE A 367 1.34 -33.19 16.48
C ILE A 367 1.07 -31.71 16.78
N ALA A 368 -0.07 -31.20 16.31
CA ALA A 368 -0.43 -29.80 16.52
C ALA A 368 -0.63 -29.48 18.00
N TYR A 369 -1.38 -30.31 18.74
CA TYR A 369 -1.62 -30.12 20.17
C TYR A 369 -0.32 -30.03 20.97
N SER A 370 0.63 -30.95 20.73
CA SER A 370 1.92 -30.97 21.42
C SER A 370 2.75 -29.72 21.09
N ARG A 371 2.84 -29.38 19.80
CA ARG A 371 3.60 -28.23 19.31
C ARG A 371 3.05 -26.90 19.83
N LEU A 372 1.74 -26.69 19.69
CA LEU A 372 1.06 -25.46 20.09
C LEU A 372 1.14 -25.22 21.60
N SER A 373 1.05 -26.27 22.41
CA SER A 373 1.17 -26.18 23.87
C SER A 373 2.52 -25.60 24.29
N LYS A 374 3.62 -26.05 23.65
CA LYS A 374 4.98 -25.53 23.91
C LYS A 374 5.18 -24.12 23.39
N ILE A 375 4.69 -23.84 22.17
CA ILE A 375 4.77 -22.50 21.59
C ILE A 375 3.96 -21.50 22.41
N SER A 376 2.78 -21.87 22.91
CA SER A 376 1.97 -21.02 23.78
C SER A 376 2.77 -20.57 24.99
N LYS A 377 3.44 -21.50 25.69
CA LYS A 377 4.29 -21.16 26.83
C LYS A 377 5.39 -20.16 26.44
N LYS A 378 6.08 -20.39 25.33
CA LYS A 378 7.12 -19.46 24.83
C LYS A 378 6.57 -18.06 24.53
N LEU A 379 5.34 -17.98 23.99
CA LEU A 379 4.66 -16.71 23.73
C LEU A 379 4.25 -16.01 25.04
N ASP A 380 3.76 -16.77 26.02
CA ASP A 380 3.38 -16.25 27.34
C ASP A 380 4.60 -15.70 28.09
N ASP A 381 5.71 -16.45 28.12
CA ASP A 381 7.00 -16.01 28.71
C ASP A 381 7.49 -14.70 28.04
N ALA A 382 7.34 -14.59 26.71
CA ALA A 382 7.71 -13.38 25.99
C ALA A 382 6.84 -12.17 26.36
N ILE A 383 5.53 -12.37 26.60
CA ILE A 383 4.63 -11.30 27.04
C ILE A 383 5.03 -10.79 28.42
N GLU A 384 5.32 -11.69 29.37
CA GLU A 384 5.77 -11.29 30.70
C GLU A 384 7.00 -10.39 30.65
N ILE A 385 7.98 -10.75 29.80
CA ILE A 385 9.20 -9.95 29.59
C ILE A 385 8.86 -8.58 28.98
N ILE A 386 8.02 -8.53 27.94
CA ILE A 386 7.67 -7.28 27.22
C ILE A 386 6.96 -6.27 28.14
N PHE A 387 6.11 -6.76 29.05
CA PHE A 387 5.32 -5.91 29.94
C PHE A 387 6.00 -5.60 31.27
N ASN A 388 7.17 -6.20 31.53
CA ASN A 388 7.92 -5.96 32.76
C ASN A 388 8.22 -4.46 32.94
N GLY A 389 7.88 -3.92 34.12
CA GLY A 389 8.09 -2.51 34.45
C GLY A 389 7.13 -1.51 33.80
N LYS A 390 6.09 -1.97 33.08
CA LYS A 390 5.06 -1.08 32.48
C LYS A 390 3.87 -0.88 33.42
N SER A 391 3.23 0.28 33.32
CA SER A 391 2.12 0.67 34.21
C SER A 391 0.91 1.18 33.42
N PRO A 392 -0.34 0.91 33.89
CA PRO A 392 -1.54 1.41 33.24
C PRO A 392 -1.55 2.93 33.11
N ALA A 393 -1.95 3.44 31.95
CA ALA A 393 -2.13 4.87 31.71
C ALA A 393 -3.60 5.28 31.89
N THR A 394 -3.82 6.47 32.45
CA THR A 394 -5.16 7.07 32.59
C THR A 394 -5.80 7.30 31.22
N HIS A 395 -5.01 7.85 30.30
CA HIS A 395 -5.39 8.09 28.90
C HIS A 395 -4.44 7.29 27.99
N PRO A 396 -4.69 5.99 27.82
CA PRO A 396 -3.77 5.13 27.08
C PRO A 396 -3.76 5.49 25.59
N LYS A 397 -2.60 5.37 24.96
CA LYS A 397 -2.36 5.78 23.57
C LYS A 397 -1.96 4.59 22.71
N LEU A 398 -2.56 4.51 21.52
CA LEU A 398 -2.13 3.67 20.42
C LEU A 398 -1.36 4.54 19.43
N PHE A 399 -0.07 4.30 19.31
CA PHE A 399 0.77 4.83 18.25
C PHE A 399 0.91 3.77 17.16
N MET A 400 0.75 4.17 15.90
CA MET A 400 0.91 3.28 14.76
C MET A 400 1.83 3.91 13.74
N SER A 401 2.80 3.14 13.25
CA SER A 401 3.65 3.57 12.16
C SER A 401 2.98 3.30 10.81
N MET A 402 3.17 4.20 9.84
CA MET A 402 2.80 3.98 8.44
C MET A 402 3.97 4.33 7.52
N GLY A 403 4.21 3.52 6.49
CA GLY A 403 5.26 3.81 5.52
C GLY A 403 5.86 2.56 4.90
N GLY A 404 6.41 2.73 3.70
CA GLY A 404 7.10 1.67 2.98
C GLY A 404 8.35 1.15 3.73
N ALA A 405 8.89 0.02 3.27
CA ALA A 405 10.15 -0.49 3.76
C ALA A 405 11.26 0.55 3.51
N GLY A 406 12.13 0.79 4.49
CA GLY A 406 13.23 1.76 4.35
C GLY A 406 12.83 3.24 4.37
N SER A 407 11.57 3.60 4.64
CA SER A 407 11.14 5.01 4.71
C SER A 407 11.61 5.78 5.96
N GLY A 408 12.20 5.09 6.95
CA GLY A 408 12.65 5.68 8.22
C GLY A 408 11.53 5.88 9.25
N LYS A 409 10.79 4.82 9.55
CA LYS A 409 9.70 4.84 10.54
C LYS A 409 10.17 4.99 12.00
N THR A 410 11.48 5.05 12.25
CA THR A 410 12.05 5.27 13.60
C THR A 410 11.57 6.58 14.24
N ALA A 411 11.23 7.59 13.43
CA ALA A 411 10.62 8.83 13.92
C ALA A 411 9.33 8.62 14.74
N VAL A 412 8.65 7.50 14.58
CA VAL A 412 7.43 7.19 15.35
C VAL A 412 7.75 6.81 16.79
N GLU A 413 8.92 6.19 17.04
CA GLU A 413 9.40 5.89 18.39
C GLU A 413 9.70 7.18 19.15
N GLU A 414 10.35 8.15 18.52
CA GLU A 414 10.60 9.49 19.11
C GLU A 414 9.29 10.17 19.54
N ILE A 415 8.23 10.05 18.73
CA ILE A 415 6.90 10.61 19.06
C ILE A 415 6.27 9.87 20.25
N ALA A 416 6.36 8.54 20.28
CA ALA A 416 5.82 7.73 21.37
C ALA A 416 6.54 8.06 22.69
N GLU A 417 7.87 8.13 22.67
CA GLU A 417 8.71 8.50 23.81
C GLU A 417 8.41 9.92 24.29
N ALA A 418 8.30 10.91 23.39
CA ALA A 418 7.93 12.28 23.76
C ALA A 418 6.56 12.36 24.46
N HIS A 419 5.62 11.47 24.12
CA HIS A 419 4.26 11.47 24.67
C HIS A 419 4.11 10.66 25.97
N CYS A 420 4.95 9.66 26.19
CA CYS A 420 4.74 8.62 27.21
C CYS A 420 5.99 8.28 28.03
N GLY A 421 7.16 8.86 27.73
CA GLY A 421 8.45 8.37 28.20
C GLY A 421 8.63 6.89 27.87
N ASP A 422 9.24 6.13 28.76
CA ASP A 422 9.41 4.68 28.61
C ASP A 422 8.14 3.86 28.85
N ASN A 423 7.01 4.48 29.23
CA ASN A 423 5.80 3.75 29.61
C ASN A 423 4.92 3.36 28.41
N TYR A 424 5.50 2.64 27.46
CA TYR A 424 4.79 1.99 26.36
C TYR A 424 5.46 0.65 26.00
N VAL A 425 4.71 -0.22 25.31
CA VAL A 425 5.23 -1.47 24.73
C VAL A 425 5.29 -1.37 23.21
N ILE A 426 6.25 -2.04 22.59
CA ILE A 426 6.37 -2.08 21.13
C ILE A 426 5.87 -3.43 20.62
N ALA A 427 4.88 -3.38 19.74
CA ALA A 427 4.35 -4.53 19.02
C ALA A 427 4.96 -4.58 17.61
N SER A 428 6.23 -5.00 17.50
CA SER A 428 6.98 -5.06 16.24
C SER A 428 7.10 -6.48 15.69
N LEU A 429 6.69 -6.65 14.43
CA LEU A 429 6.84 -7.93 13.74
C LEU A 429 8.31 -8.30 13.55
N ASP A 430 9.17 -7.32 13.25
CA ASP A 430 10.58 -7.55 12.97
C ASP A 430 11.34 -7.98 14.23
N GLU A 431 11.03 -7.37 15.39
CA GLU A 431 11.62 -7.78 16.67
C GLU A 431 11.09 -9.13 17.16
N PHE A 432 9.79 -9.40 17.00
CA PHE A 432 9.20 -10.66 17.45
C PHE A 432 9.64 -11.88 16.65
N ARG A 433 10.07 -11.71 15.38
CA ARG A 433 10.72 -12.80 14.63
C ARG A 433 12.00 -13.26 15.31
N LYS A 434 12.78 -12.35 15.90
CA LYS A 434 14.07 -12.67 16.54
C LYS A 434 13.93 -13.55 17.79
N ILE A 435 12.73 -13.64 18.35
CA ILE A 435 12.42 -14.50 19.50
C ILE A 435 12.29 -15.98 19.08
N SER A 436 12.01 -16.26 17.81
CA SER A 436 11.96 -17.62 17.27
C SER A 436 13.37 -18.22 17.19
N ASP A 437 13.51 -19.45 17.68
CA ASP A 437 14.76 -20.22 17.55
C ASP A 437 15.05 -20.52 16.07
N LEU A 438 14.01 -20.84 15.30
CA LEU A 438 14.09 -21.17 13.87
C LEU A 438 14.49 -19.96 13.02
N TYR A 439 14.17 -18.74 13.45
CA TYR A 439 14.69 -17.51 12.83
C TYR A 439 16.23 -17.44 12.88
N THR A 440 16.83 -17.90 13.97
CA THR A 440 18.30 -17.96 14.10
C THR A 440 18.91 -18.88 13.04
N VAL A 441 18.28 -20.03 12.78
CA VAL A 441 18.76 -20.99 11.77
C VAL A 441 18.60 -20.45 10.36
N LEU A 442 17.45 -19.84 10.03
CA LEU A 442 17.19 -19.24 8.72
C LEU A 442 18.21 -18.13 8.40
N THR A 443 18.44 -17.24 9.36
CA THR A 443 19.41 -16.15 9.20
C THR A 443 20.85 -16.65 9.13
N ALA A 444 21.21 -17.70 9.88
CA ALA A 444 22.52 -18.35 9.79
C ALA A 444 22.75 -19.05 8.44
N ALA A 445 21.70 -19.58 7.82
CA ALA A 445 21.73 -20.12 6.46
C ALA A 445 21.70 -19.03 5.38
N ASN A 446 21.70 -17.75 5.74
CA ASN A 446 21.54 -16.61 4.83
C ASN A 446 20.26 -16.69 3.98
N HIS A 447 19.20 -17.27 4.54
CA HIS A 447 17.91 -17.45 3.89
C HIS A 447 16.92 -16.39 4.39
N HIS A 448 16.62 -15.40 3.54
CA HIS A 448 15.86 -14.20 3.93
C HIS A 448 14.55 -14.01 3.15
N SER A 449 14.15 -14.94 2.27
CA SER A 449 12.82 -14.89 1.64
C SER A 449 11.79 -15.55 2.54
N ASP A 450 12.10 -16.76 3.00
CA ASP A 450 11.12 -17.58 3.70
C ASP A 450 11.19 -17.32 5.20
N ASP A 451 12.18 -16.62 5.77
CA ASP A 451 12.07 -16.14 7.16
C ASP A 451 10.88 -15.19 7.34
N TYR A 452 10.64 -14.29 6.37
CA TYR A 452 9.49 -13.40 6.39
C TYR A 452 8.15 -14.15 6.35
N VAL A 453 8.10 -15.32 5.71
CA VAL A 453 6.86 -16.11 5.53
C VAL A 453 6.71 -17.20 6.59
N TYR A 454 7.80 -17.90 6.89
CA TYR A 454 7.86 -19.08 7.75
C TYR A 454 7.70 -18.72 9.22
N VAL A 455 8.42 -17.69 9.72
CA VAL A 455 8.29 -17.25 11.12
C VAL A 455 7.24 -16.14 11.30
N GLU A 456 6.62 -15.66 10.21
CA GLU A 456 5.53 -14.67 10.27
C GLU A 456 4.38 -15.09 11.17
N PRO A 457 3.87 -16.34 11.13
CA PRO A 457 2.75 -16.77 11.96
C PRO A 457 3.06 -16.66 13.46
N PHE A 458 4.27 -17.05 13.88
CA PHE A 458 4.76 -16.90 15.24
C PHE A 458 4.79 -15.42 15.66
N ALA A 459 5.47 -14.58 14.88
CA ALA A 459 5.63 -13.17 15.21
C ALA A 459 4.30 -12.40 15.16
N ASN A 460 3.40 -12.74 14.23
CA ASN A 460 2.05 -12.15 14.15
C ASN A 460 1.20 -12.54 15.37
N ARG A 461 1.30 -13.78 15.85
CA ARG A 461 0.58 -14.19 17.06
C ARG A 461 1.06 -13.42 18.28
N LEU A 462 2.38 -13.35 18.49
CA LEU A 462 2.94 -12.57 19.60
C LEU A 462 2.49 -11.11 19.51
N ARG A 463 2.54 -10.53 18.31
CA ARG A 463 2.08 -9.15 18.08
C ARG A 463 0.62 -8.92 18.44
N GLN A 464 -0.25 -9.87 18.09
CA GLN A 464 -1.66 -9.82 18.50
C GLN A 464 -1.80 -9.93 20.01
N MET A 465 -1.13 -10.89 20.66
CA MET A 465 -1.23 -11.08 22.10
C MET A 465 -0.72 -9.86 22.87
N VAL A 466 0.39 -9.25 22.44
CA VAL A 466 0.89 -7.98 23.01
C VAL A 466 -0.14 -6.87 22.85
N ALA A 467 -0.75 -6.72 21.67
CA ALA A 467 -1.79 -5.72 21.46
C ALA A 467 -3.03 -5.95 22.33
N GLU A 468 -3.50 -7.19 22.45
CA GLU A 468 -4.63 -7.56 23.30
C GLU A 468 -4.32 -7.33 24.79
N HIS A 469 -3.11 -7.67 25.22
CA HIS A 469 -2.68 -7.52 26.61
C HIS A 469 -2.52 -6.04 26.97
N ALA A 470 -1.90 -5.23 26.10
CA ALA A 470 -1.81 -3.78 26.27
C ALA A 470 -3.20 -3.14 26.39
N ARG A 471 -4.14 -3.57 25.54
CA ARG A 471 -5.54 -3.09 25.56
C ARG A 471 -6.25 -3.45 26.86
N LYS A 472 -6.11 -4.68 27.35
CA LYS A 472 -6.69 -5.16 28.61
C LYS A 472 -6.13 -4.42 29.82
N LEU A 473 -4.81 -4.22 29.86
CA LEU A 473 -4.12 -3.56 30.97
C LEU A 473 -4.08 -2.02 30.86
N ARG A 474 -4.64 -1.45 29.78
CA ARG A 474 -4.61 -0.01 29.49
C ARG A 474 -3.18 0.56 29.45
N ILE A 475 -2.24 -0.15 28.85
CA ILE A 475 -0.84 0.27 28.69
C ILE A 475 -0.66 0.87 27.29
N ASN A 476 0.11 1.97 27.19
CA ASN A 476 0.40 2.59 25.88
C ASN A 476 1.12 1.61 24.97
N ILE A 477 0.88 1.70 23.66
CA ILE A 477 1.44 0.76 22.70
C ILE A 477 1.86 1.48 21.43
N LEU A 478 3.06 1.14 20.95
CA LEU A 478 3.50 1.40 19.59
C LEU A 478 3.31 0.13 18.75
N TYR A 479 2.33 0.15 17.86
CA TYR A 479 2.10 -0.90 16.89
C TYR A 479 2.93 -0.64 15.64
N ASP A 480 4.09 -1.29 15.56
CA ASP A 480 5.02 -1.16 14.45
C ASP A 480 4.59 -2.05 13.26
N GLY A 481 4.63 -1.42 12.08
CA GLY A 481 4.20 -2.00 10.83
C GLY A 481 4.17 -0.97 9.70
N THR A 482 3.84 -1.45 8.49
CA THR A 482 3.72 -0.56 7.33
C THR A 482 2.38 0.18 7.31
N SER A 483 1.35 -0.34 8.00
CA SER A 483 -0.04 0.11 7.92
C SER A 483 -0.61 0.16 6.48
N ILE A 484 -0.06 -0.67 5.59
CA ILE A 484 -0.37 -0.70 4.15
C ILE A 484 -0.62 -2.15 3.69
N PRO A 485 -1.77 -2.48 3.05
CA PRO A 485 -2.94 -1.60 2.91
C PRO A 485 -3.56 -1.30 4.27
N TYR A 486 -4.19 -0.13 4.41
CA TYR A 486 -4.79 0.30 5.68
C TYR A 486 -6.00 -0.55 6.07
N GLN A 487 -6.93 -0.75 5.13
CA GLN A 487 -8.13 -1.57 5.30
C GLN A 487 -7.92 -3.01 4.79
N PRO A 488 -8.58 -4.01 5.41
CA PRO A 488 -9.37 -3.90 6.64
C PRO A 488 -8.51 -3.94 7.92
N ARG A 489 -7.35 -4.60 7.87
CA ARG A 489 -6.56 -4.99 9.05
C ARG A 489 -6.25 -3.86 10.04
N TYR A 490 -5.66 -2.76 9.58
CA TYR A 490 -5.21 -1.69 10.48
C TYR A 490 -6.35 -0.74 10.86
N TYR A 491 -7.37 -0.64 10.01
CA TYR A 491 -8.64 -0.02 10.35
C TYR A 491 -9.27 -0.70 11.58
N ASP A 492 -9.38 -2.04 11.57
CA ASP A 492 -9.99 -2.80 12.67
C ASP A 492 -9.19 -2.68 13.98
N ILE A 493 -7.86 -2.59 13.90
CA ILE A 493 -7.01 -2.34 15.09
C ILE A 493 -7.37 -0.98 15.70
N VAL A 494 -7.44 0.08 14.89
CA VAL A 494 -7.80 1.42 15.40
C VAL A 494 -9.19 1.41 16.03
N GLU A 495 -10.18 0.76 15.39
CA GLU A 495 -11.53 0.61 15.95
C GLU A 495 -11.52 -0.10 17.31
N GLN A 496 -10.82 -1.24 17.43
CA GLN A 496 -10.76 -2.02 18.67
C GLN A 496 -10.12 -1.24 19.82
N PHE A 497 -9.04 -0.50 19.54
CA PHE A 497 -8.37 0.33 20.54
C PHE A 497 -9.20 1.55 20.92
N LYS A 498 -9.83 2.22 19.94
CA LYS A 498 -10.73 3.34 20.20
C LYS A 498 -11.91 2.92 21.07
N ALA A 499 -12.52 1.77 20.77
CA ALA A 499 -13.59 1.18 21.57
C ALA A 499 -13.15 0.82 23.00
N SER A 500 -11.85 0.60 23.22
CA SER A 500 -11.27 0.33 24.55
C SER A 500 -10.82 1.61 25.27
N GLY A 501 -11.15 2.78 24.73
CA GLY A 501 -10.88 4.08 25.33
C GLY A 501 -9.43 4.58 25.14
N PHE A 502 -8.74 4.11 24.10
CA PHE A 502 -7.42 4.62 23.73
C PHE A 502 -7.55 5.86 22.82
N GLN A 503 -6.61 6.79 22.98
CA GLN A 503 -6.33 7.79 21.96
C GLN A 503 -5.55 7.14 20.82
N THR A 504 -5.93 7.40 19.58
CA THR A 504 -5.40 6.70 18.41
C THR A 504 -4.63 7.64 17.50
N GLN A 505 -3.38 7.29 17.21
CA GLN A 505 -2.49 8.10 16.39
C GLN A 505 -1.75 7.25 15.35
N ILE A 506 -1.73 7.73 14.10
CA ILE A 506 -0.84 7.22 13.05
C ILE A 506 0.19 8.28 12.70
N THR A 507 1.46 7.89 12.69
CA THR A 507 2.52 8.69 12.09
C THR A 507 3.01 7.98 10.84
N ALA A 508 2.79 8.63 9.69
CA ALA A 508 3.29 8.18 8.41
C ALA A 508 4.65 8.81 8.12
N VAL A 509 5.59 8.01 7.62
CA VAL A 509 6.88 8.49 7.12
C VAL A 509 7.06 8.04 5.67
N ASP A 510 7.27 9.01 4.80
CA ASP A 510 7.40 8.81 3.37
C ASP A 510 8.79 9.21 2.87
N ALA A 511 9.33 8.40 1.95
CA ALA A 511 10.64 8.63 1.33
C ALA A 511 10.58 8.26 -0.16
N PHE A 512 11.33 8.95 -1.03
CA PHE A 512 11.35 8.61 -2.46
C PHE A 512 11.83 7.18 -2.73
N ILE A 513 11.05 6.41 -3.49
CA ILE A 513 11.44 5.04 -3.90
C ILE A 513 12.63 5.08 -4.86
N VAL A 514 12.54 5.97 -5.84
CA VAL A 514 13.58 6.43 -6.76
C VAL A 514 13.55 7.96 -6.76
N LYS A 515 14.70 8.60 -6.90
CA LYS A 515 14.74 10.06 -7.04
C LYS A 515 14.14 10.47 -8.39
N PRO A 516 13.39 11.57 -8.46
CA PRO A 516 13.05 12.18 -9.73
C PRO A 516 14.33 12.62 -10.46
N GLU A 517 14.41 12.30 -11.75
CA GLU A 517 15.48 12.77 -12.64
C GLU A 517 15.56 14.30 -12.62
N GLY A 518 16.76 14.86 -12.47
CA GLY A 518 17.01 16.30 -12.42
C GLY A 518 16.72 16.95 -11.05
N ARG A 519 16.37 16.16 -10.03
CA ARG A 519 16.17 16.63 -8.64
C ARG A 519 17.14 15.94 -7.66
N GLU A 520 18.20 15.34 -8.17
CA GLU A 520 19.20 14.64 -7.37
C GLU A 520 19.88 15.56 -6.35
N ASP A 521 20.15 16.80 -6.75
CA ASP A 521 20.79 17.83 -5.92
C ASP A 521 19.83 18.41 -4.87
N GLU A 522 18.51 18.38 -5.12
CA GLU A 522 17.49 18.83 -4.16
C GLU A 522 17.25 17.81 -3.04
N LEU A 523 17.59 16.53 -3.28
CA LEU A 523 17.25 15.41 -2.43
C LEU A 523 18.53 14.74 -1.92
N PRO A 524 19.13 15.21 -0.80
CA PRO A 524 20.42 14.71 -0.33
C PRO A 524 20.36 13.22 0.04
N ARG A 525 19.23 12.73 0.57
CA ARG A 525 19.10 11.33 0.99
C ARG A 525 19.08 10.36 -0.20
N SER A 526 19.74 9.22 -0.05
CA SER A 526 19.63 8.11 -1.00
C SER A 526 18.19 7.64 -1.16
N ALA A 527 17.81 7.30 -2.40
CA ALA A 527 16.52 6.67 -2.67
C ALA A 527 16.36 5.38 -1.84
N VAL A 528 15.11 4.98 -1.57
CA VAL A 528 14.83 3.76 -0.80
C VAL A 528 15.49 2.55 -1.45
N ILE A 529 15.45 2.41 -2.77
CA ILE A 529 16.06 1.25 -3.44
C ILE A 529 17.57 1.17 -3.18
N CYS A 530 18.28 2.29 -3.26
CA CYS A 530 19.70 2.36 -2.93
C CYS A 530 19.94 2.02 -1.45
N SER A 531 19.07 2.50 -0.56
CA SER A 531 19.15 2.23 0.88
C SER A 531 18.92 0.74 1.19
N VAL A 532 17.94 0.11 0.52
CA VAL A 532 17.64 -1.32 0.65
C VAL A 532 18.78 -2.16 0.06
N LYS A 533 19.32 -1.80 -1.12
CA LYS A 533 20.51 -2.45 -1.72
C LYS A 533 21.73 -2.35 -0.80
N SER A 534 21.96 -1.18 -0.18
CA SER A 534 23.08 -0.96 0.73
C SER A 534 22.92 -1.74 2.03
N ARG A 535 21.73 -1.73 2.63
CA ARG A 535 21.39 -2.55 3.80
C ARG A 535 21.57 -4.03 3.51
N TYR A 536 21.13 -4.48 2.33
CA TYR A 536 21.33 -5.86 1.89
C TYR A 536 22.82 -6.20 1.80
N LYS A 537 23.65 -5.37 1.16
CA LYS A 537 25.11 -5.57 1.10
C LYS A 537 25.76 -5.64 2.47
N GLN A 538 25.30 -4.85 3.44
CA GLN A 538 25.86 -4.80 4.78
C GLN A 538 25.40 -5.93 5.70
N THR A 539 24.12 -6.30 5.63
CA THR A 539 23.47 -7.16 6.62
C THR A 539 23.03 -8.51 6.06
N GLY A 540 23.07 -8.68 4.74
CA GLY A 540 22.42 -9.77 4.01
C GLY A 540 20.89 -9.66 3.97
N ARG A 541 20.28 -8.65 4.63
CA ARG A 541 18.82 -8.59 4.87
C ARG A 541 18.14 -7.47 4.10
N ALA A 542 17.04 -7.80 3.42
CA ALA A 542 16.05 -6.85 2.95
C ALA A 542 14.73 -7.56 2.56
N LEU A 543 13.65 -6.77 2.41
CA LEU A 543 12.33 -7.27 1.99
C LEU A 543 12.28 -7.51 0.48
N PRO A 544 11.58 -8.56 -0.01
CA PRO A 544 11.41 -8.81 -1.44
C PRO A 544 11.01 -7.55 -2.23
N TRP A 545 11.60 -7.36 -3.40
CA TRP A 545 11.43 -6.11 -4.18
C TRP A 545 9.97 -5.81 -4.49
N VAL A 546 9.18 -6.83 -4.85
CA VAL A 546 7.74 -6.68 -5.11
C VAL A 546 6.99 -6.14 -3.89
N VAL A 547 7.35 -6.59 -2.68
CA VAL A 547 6.75 -6.11 -1.43
C VAL A 547 7.20 -4.68 -1.16
N THR A 548 8.50 -4.40 -1.29
CA THR A 548 9.06 -3.05 -1.08
C THR A 548 8.38 -2.03 -2.00
N VAL A 549 8.31 -2.31 -3.30
CA VAL A 549 7.67 -1.46 -4.31
C VAL A 549 6.17 -1.28 -4.04
N ASP A 550 5.44 -2.37 -3.79
CA ASP A 550 3.99 -2.33 -3.52
C ASP A 550 3.65 -1.45 -2.31
N LYS A 551 4.40 -1.58 -1.20
CA LYS A 551 4.15 -0.77 0.00
C LYS A 551 4.35 0.73 -0.26
N HIS A 552 5.38 1.12 -1.02
CA HIS A 552 5.61 2.53 -1.35
C HIS A 552 4.52 3.10 -2.27
N ILE A 553 4.14 2.38 -3.32
CA ILE A 553 3.12 2.84 -4.29
C ILE A 553 1.72 2.91 -3.65
N ARG A 554 1.41 2.03 -2.69
CA ARG A 554 0.11 2.03 -1.99
C ARG A 554 0.04 2.97 -0.78
N ALA A 555 1.18 3.47 -0.28
CA ALA A 555 1.23 4.35 0.89
C ALA A 555 0.28 5.56 0.78
N PRO A 556 0.17 6.27 -0.36
CA PRO A 556 -0.70 7.44 -0.44
C PRO A 556 -2.18 7.10 -0.30
N HIS A 557 -2.61 5.97 -0.87
CA HIS A 557 -3.99 5.51 -0.73
C HIS A 557 -4.31 5.12 0.72
N ALA A 558 -3.40 4.40 1.37
CA ALA A 558 -3.54 4.02 2.77
C ALA A 558 -3.63 5.26 3.68
N PHE A 559 -2.77 6.26 3.46
CA PHE A 559 -2.77 7.52 4.21
C PHE A 559 -4.10 8.27 4.05
N LEU A 560 -4.54 8.54 2.81
CA LEU A 560 -5.78 9.28 2.55
C LEU A 560 -7.04 8.54 3.04
N ALA A 561 -7.00 7.21 3.08
CA ALA A 561 -8.06 6.40 3.71
C ALA A 561 -8.06 6.56 5.24
N ALA A 562 -6.88 6.52 5.87
CA ALA A 562 -6.72 6.71 7.31
C ALA A 562 -7.13 8.13 7.75
N VAL A 563 -6.84 9.17 6.98
CA VAL A 563 -7.30 10.54 7.24
C VAL A 563 -8.82 10.60 7.42
N GLN A 564 -9.59 9.80 6.69
CA GLN A 564 -11.06 9.80 6.75
C GLN A 564 -11.63 8.93 7.89
N HIS A 565 -10.78 8.18 8.59
CA HIS A 565 -11.23 7.23 9.61
C HIS A 565 -11.61 7.93 10.92
N GLN A 566 -12.89 7.93 11.27
CA GLN A 566 -13.42 8.65 12.43
C GLN A 566 -12.78 8.22 13.75
N SER A 567 -12.52 6.93 13.93
CA SER A 567 -11.91 6.37 15.14
C SER A 567 -10.40 6.62 15.25
N LEU A 568 -9.76 7.15 14.20
CA LEU A 568 -8.37 7.64 14.24
C LEU A 568 -8.35 9.11 14.63
N GLU A 569 -7.87 9.47 15.82
CA GLU A 569 -7.90 10.86 16.29
C GLU A 569 -6.84 11.73 15.60
N LYS A 570 -5.61 11.22 15.53
CA LYS A 570 -4.47 11.96 14.97
C LYS A 570 -3.78 11.18 13.85
N ILE A 571 -3.45 11.88 12.77
CA ILE A 571 -2.60 11.40 11.69
C ILE A 571 -1.63 12.50 11.26
N SER A 572 -0.38 12.12 11.02
CA SER A 572 0.66 13.00 10.50
C SER A 572 1.46 12.31 9.40
N LEU A 573 2.03 13.11 8.50
CA LEU A 573 2.91 12.68 7.42
C LEU A 573 4.23 13.44 7.54
N PHE A 574 5.31 12.70 7.74
CA PHE A 574 6.68 13.19 7.68
C PHE A 574 7.33 12.78 6.37
N ALA A 575 8.13 13.67 5.82
CA ALA A 575 9.03 13.35 4.72
C ALA A 575 10.42 13.03 5.27
N ASN A 576 11.04 12.05 4.65
CA ASN A 576 12.38 11.59 4.96
C ASN A 576 13.29 11.69 3.74
N ASP A 577 13.50 12.91 3.27
CA ASP A 577 14.29 13.15 2.06
C ASP A 577 15.45 14.14 2.29
N GLY A 578 15.53 14.73 3.49
CA GLY A 578 16.60 15.62 3.93
C GLY A 578 17.82 14.86 4.48
N ASP A 579 18.65 15.55 5.28
CA ASP A 579 19.80 14.90 5.92
C ASP A 579 19.38 13.72 6.82
N ILE A 580 20.35 12.87 7.16
CA ILE A 580 20.15 11.78 8.12
C ILE A 580 19.52 12.35 9.41
N ASP A 581 18.47 11.69 9.90
CA ASP A 581 17.68 12.05 11.08
C ASP A 581 16.96 13.42 11.03
N ARG A 582 16.85 14.04 9.84
CA ARG A 582 16.06 15.26 9.63
C ARG A 582 14.73 14.98 8.93
N HIS A 583 13.84 14.28 9.63
CA HIS A 583 12.43 14.20 9.25
C HIS A 583 11.77 15.59 9.38
N TYR A 584 10.93 15.96 8.42
CA TYR A 584 10.14 17.19 8.49
C TYR A 584 8.66 16.93 8.23
N LEU A 585 7.80 17.71 8.89
CA LEU A 585 6.35 17.55 8.80
C LEU A 585 5.82 18.07 7.46
N VAL A 586 5.15 17.20 6.71
CA VAL A 586 4.48 17.53 5.44
C VAL A 586 3.02 17.88 5.67
N ALA A 587 2.33 17.10 6.52
CA ALA A 587 0.92 17.30 6.80
C ALA A 587 0.51 16.71 8.17
N GLU A 588 -0.52 17.26 8.79
CA GLU A 588 -1.18 16.69 9.96
C GLU A 588 -2.66 17.06 10.00
N ASN A 589 -3.50 16.27 10.69
CA ASN A 589 -4.90 16.61 10.84
C ASN A 589 -5.20 17.38 12.14
N PHE A 590 -6.27 18.17 12.10
CA PHE A 590 -6.91 18.81 13.24
C PHE A 590 -8.43 18.64 13.16
N SER A 591 -9.10 18.80 14.30
CA SER A 591 -10.56 18.88 14.39
C SER A 591 -10.95 20.34 14.50
N PHE A 592 -11.53 20.90 13.44
CA PHE A 592 -11.92 22.31 13.35
C PHE A 592 -13.45 22.45 13.36
N THR A 593 -13.90 23.51 14.02
CA THR A 593 -15.24 24.08 13.90
C THR A 593 -15.43 24.72 12.52
N ASP A 594 -16.68 25.03 12.16
CA ASP A 594 -16.97 25.75 10.91
C ASP A 594 -16.35 27.15 10.88
N LEU A 595 -16.22 27.82 12.04
CA LEU A 595 -15.58 29.14 12.15
C LEU A 595 -14.07 29.07 11.87
N GLU A 596 -13.39 28.07 12.42
CA GLU A 596 -11.96 27.84 12.14
C GLU A 596 -11.72 27.48 10.67
N VAL A 597 -12.64 26.73 10.05
CA VAL A 597 -12.61 26.48 8.60
C VAL A 597 -12.78 27.77 7.79
N GLN A 598 -13.70 28.65 8.17
CA GLN A 598 -13.87 29.95 7.50
C GLN A 598 -12.61 30.82 7.65
N THR A 599 -12.01 30.83 8.84
CA THR A 599 -10.75 31.54 9.11
C THR A 599 -9.62 31.02 8.22
N LEU A 600 -9.46 29.71 8.13
CA LEU A 600 -8.50 29.05 7.24
C LEU A 600 -8.71 29.44 5.77
N GLN A 601 -9.96 29.47 5.30
CA GLN A 601 -10.32 29.88 3.94
C GLN A 601 -9.99 31.36 3.67
N GLN A 602 -10.25 32.25 4.64
CA GLN A 602 -9.91 33.67 4.53
C GLN A 602 -8.40 33.90 4.46
N HIS A 603 -7.61 33.17 5.26
CA HIS A 603 -6.15 33.24 5.19
C HIS A 603 -5.62 32.75 3.83
N GLN A 604 -6.19 31.70 3.25
CA GLN A 604 -5.82 31.25 1.90
C GLN A 604 -6.16 32.30 0.82
N LEU A 605 -7.33 32.94 0.90
CA LEU A 605 -7.73 33.98 -0.06
C LEU A 605 -6.93 35.28 0.07
N SER A 606 -6.45 35.59 1.28
CA SER A 606 -5.64 36.78 1.56
C SER A 606 -4.13 36.58 1.37
N GLY A 607 -3.67 35.34 1.12
CA GLY A 607 -2.25 35.03 0.98
C GLY A 607 -1.47 35.14 2.29
N THR A 608 -2.10 34.74 3.41
CA THR A 608 -1.50 34.73 4.75
C THR A 608 -1.62 33.37 5.44
N LEU A 609 -1.87 32.30 4.68
CA LEU A 609 -2.08 30.96 5.20
C LEU A 609 -0.84 30.42 5.91
N CYS A 610 0.36 30.59 5.35
CA CYS A 610 1.59 30.06 5.93
C CYS A 610 1.84 30.61 7.35
N ASN A 611 1.63 31.91 7.56
CA ASN A 611 1.75 32.53 8.88
C ASN A 611 0.73 31.95 9.86
N TYR A 612 -0.54 31.84 9.45
CA TYR A 612 -1.58 31.24 10.27
C TYR A 612 -1.24 29.79 10.66
N LEU A 613 -0.69 29.01 9.72
CA LEU A 613 -0.27 27.63 9.98
C LEU A 613 0.94 27.54 10.91
N ALA A 614 1.88 28.49 10.84
CA ALA A 614 3.01 28.56 11.76
C ALA A 614 2.53 28.84 13.20
N ASP A 615 1.54 29.72 13.35
CA ASP A 615 0.94 30.03 14.64
C ASP A 615 0.07 28.87 15.15
N LEU A 616 -0.62 28.16 14.25
CA LEU A 616 -1.35 26.94 14.58
C LEU A 616 -0.41 25.87 15.19
N ILE A 617 0.77 25.65 14.60
CA ILE A 617 1.77 24.73 15.15
C ILE A 617 2.18 25.14 16.58
N LYS A 618 2.44 26.43 16.81
CA LYS A 618 2.92 26.93 18.11
C LYS A 618 1.83 26.89 19.20
N SER A 619 0.60 27.22 18.83
CA SER A 619 -0.47 27.47 19.79
C SER A 619 -1.35 26.25 20.04
N HIS A 620 -1.64 25.44 19.03
CA HIS A 620 -2.62 24.36 19.13
C HIS A 620 -2.06 23.13 19.85
N ASP A 621 -2.73 22.66 20.91
CA ASP A 621 -2.26 21.55 21.76
C ASP A 621 -2.09 20.23 21.01
N ASP A 622 -2.90 19.99 19.99
CA ASP A 622 -2.76 18.80 19.13
C ASP A 622 -1.67 18.87 18.06
N SER A 623 -0.87 19.93 17.95
CA SER A 623 0.23 19.95 16.99
C SER A 623 1.29 18.90 17.34
N VAL A 624 1.68 18.08 16.36
CA VAL A 624 2.72 17.05 16.56
C VAL A 624 4.07 17.69 16.89
N LEU A 625 4.43 18.80 16.23
CA LEU A 625 5.72 19.46 16.49
C LEU A 625 5.77 20.11 17.88
N LYS A 626 4.64 20.67 18.35
CA LYS A 626 4.51 21.21 19.70
C LYS A 626 4.73 20.12 20.76
N LYS A 627 4.10 18.96 20.57
CA LYS A 627 4.28 17.80 21.47
C LYS A 627 5.71 17.24 21.43
N LEU A 628 6.31 17.13 20.25
CA LEU A 628 7.72 16.71 20.09
C LEU A 628 8.70 17.66 20.79
N ALA A 629 8.43 18.96 20.77
CA ALA A 629 9.24 19.98 21.43
C ALA A 629 8.96 20.10 22.95
N ALA A 630 8.02 19.33 23.50
CA ALA A 630 7.56 19.49 24.88
C ALA A 630 7.24 20.96 25.22
N ASP A 631 6.52 21.64 24.32
CA ASP A 631 6.12 23.06 24.41
C ASP A 631 7.27 24.09 24.46
N LYS A 632 8.51 23.69 24.17
CA LYS A 632 9.66 24.62 24.12
C LYS A 632 9.68 25.40 22.81
N GLU A 633 9.52 26.71 22.89
CA GLU A 633 9.39 27.58 21.72
C GLU A 633 10.56 27.49 20.73
N GLU A 634 11.80 27.45 21.23
CA GLU A 634 13.00 27.34 20.39
C GLU A 634 13.09 25.99 19.66
N ASP A 635 12.68 24.91 20.31
CA ASP A 635 12.63 23.57 19.70
C ASP A 635 11.53 23.50 18.64
N ILE A 636 10.37 24.13 18.88
CA ILE A 636 9.30 24.26 17.87
C ILE A 636 9.81 25.01 16.65
N LYS A 637 10.48 26.16 16.84
CA LYS A 637 11.09 26.93 15.73
C LYS A 637 12.10 26.07 14.95
N SER A 638 12.95 25.33 15.66
CA SER A 638 13.91 24.41 15.04
C SER A 638 13.21 23.34 14.21
N LEU A 639 12.17 22.69 14.73
CA LEU A 639 11.40 21.67 14.01
C LEU A 639 10.69 22.22 12.78
N ILE A 640 10.08 23.41 12.87
CA ILE A 640 9.47 24.10 11.71
C ILE A 640 10.53 24.37 10.63
N SER A 641 11.72 24.83 11.03
CA SER A 641 12.81 25.17 10.11
C SER A 641 13.36 23.97 9.32
N ARG A 642 13.07 22.73 9.74
CA ARG A 642 13.45 21.52 8.98
C ARG A 642 12.68 21.37 7.68
N ASN A 643 11.51 22.00 7.53
CA ASN A 643 10.77 21.99 6.28
C ASN A 643 11.44 22.97 5.29
N PRO A 644 12.08 22.49 4.22
CA PRO A 644 12.91 23.31 3.34
C PRO A 644 12.12 24.31 2.49
N ALA A 645 10.79 24.19 2.44
CA ALA A 645 9.92 25.02 1.61
C ALA A 645 8.61 25.35 2.33
N PHE A 646 8.68 25.77 3.59
CA PHE A 646 7.52 26.28 4.33
C PHE A 646 7.25 27.74 3.97
N GLU A 647 6.49 27.94 2.89
CA GLU A 647 6.20 29.26 2.31
C GLU A 647 4.76 29.34 1.79
N GLU A 648 4.22 30.55 1.60
CA GLU A 648 2.81 30.83 1.28
C GLU A 648 2.29 30.09 0.03
N ASN A 649 3.11 30.00 -1.02
CA ASN A 649 2.80 29.30 -2.27
C ASN A 649 2.93 27.77 -2.15
N ASN A 650 3.38 27.24 -1.02
CA ASN A 650 3.63 25.82 -0.80
C ASN A 650 2.89 25.26 0.43
N VAL A 651 1.85 25.94 0.90
CA VAL A 651 0.94 25.44 1.94
C VAL A 651 -0.46 25.23 1.40
N ALA A 652 -1.19 24.28 1.97
CA ALA A 652 -2.56 23.94 1.57
C ALA A 652 -3.32 23.28 2.72
N TYR A 653 -4.56 22.89 2.46
CA TYR A 653 -5.33 22.06 3.36
C TYR A 653 -6.33 21.19 2.59
N GLN A 654 -6.88 20.17 3.24
CA GLN A 654 -8.03 19.40 2.76
C GLN A 654 -9.06 19.25 3.88
N ILE A 655 -10.35 19.25 3.53
CA ILE A 655 -11.43 19.19 4.52
C ILE A 655 -12.25 17.92 4.31
N TYR A 656 -12.35 17.13 5.36
CA TYR A 656 -13.13 15.91 5.46
C TYR A 656 -14.24 16.08 6.50
N ASN A 657 -15.32 15.33 6.33
CA ASN A 657 -16.41 15.36 7.30
C ASN A 657 -16.00 14.56 8.55
N SER A 658 -16.37 15.06 9.73
CA SER A 658 -16.27 14.33 10.98
C SER A 658 -17.60 14.35 11.74
N LEU A 659 -17.80 13.42 12.67
CA LEU A 659 -19.01 13.34 13.51
C LEU A 659 -19.28 14.64 14.28
N TYR A 660 -18.22 15.36 14.67
CA TYR A 660 -18.30 16.54 15.55
C TYR A 660 -17.72 17.82 14.92
N GLY A 661 -17.75 17.94 13.58
CA GLY A 661 -17.25 19.11 12.86
C GLY A 661 -16.49 18.75 11.60
N ASN A 662 -15.38 19.43 11.36
CA ASN A 662 -14.54 19.22 10.18
C ASN A 662 -13.20 18.61 10.59
N ARG A 663 -12.82 17.51 9.96
CA ARG A 663 -11.45 17.04 10.01
C ARG A 663 -10.66 17.73 8.92
N VAL A 664 -9.69 18.53 9.31
CA VAL A 664 -8.88 19.33 8.38
C VAL A 664 -7.47 18.76 8.35
N LEU A 665 -7.04 18.28 7.18
CA LEU A 665 -5.65 17.93 6.93
C LEU A 665 -4.92 19.20 6.50
N ILE A 666 -4.07 19.73 7.36
CA ILE A 666 -3.19 20.85 7.08
C ILE A 666 -1.96 20.32 6.35
N ILE A 667 -1.56 21.00 5.27
CA ILE A 667 -0.42 20.63 4.42
C ILE A 667 0.60 21.76 4.48
N TYR A 668 1.73 21.51 5.12
CA TYR A 668 2.83 22.46 5.30
C TYR A 668 3.84 22.42 4.13
N ASN A 669 3.75 21.41 3.26
CA ASN A 669 4.57 21.31 2.05
C ASN A 669 3.75 20.67 0.91
N THR A 670 3.07 21.51 0.14
CA THR A 670 2.17 21.10 -0.95
C THR A 670 2.93 20.32 -2.01
N ARG A 671 4.07 20.82 -2.52
CA ARG A 671 4.91 20.13 -3.51
C ARG A 671 5.21 18.71 -3.06
N ARG A 672 5.61 18.52 -1.80
CA ARG A 672 5.94 17.19 -1.28
C ARG A 672 4.73 16.28 -1.07
N MET A 673 3.58 16.84 -0.70
CA MET A 673 2.31 16.11 -0.68
C MET A 673 1.91 15.64 -2.08
N VAL A 674 2.15 16.46 -3.11
CA VAL A 674 1.90 16.07 -4.50
C VAL A 674 2.85 14.93 -4.91
N ASP A 675 4.17 15.07 -4.65
CA ASP A 675 5.16 14.00 -4.87
C ASP A 675 4.73 12.68 -4.20
N PHE A 676 4.22 12.74 -2.96
CA PHE A 676 3.71 11.57 -2.24
C PHE A 676 2.53 10.93 -2.97
N ILE A 677 1.47 11.69 -3.26
CA ILE A 677 0.26 11.18 -3.96
C ILE A 677 0.62 10.55 -5.31
N GLU A 678 1.57 11.16 -6.01
CA GLU A 678 1.99 10.75 -7.34
C GLU A 678 2.77 9.45 -7.40
N LYS A 679 3.35 8.97 -6.29
CA LYS A 679 3.98 7.63 -6.23
C LYS A 679 3.02 6.52 -6.61
N ARG A 680 1.72 6.71 -6.36
CA ARG A 680 0.67 5.74 -6.72
C ARG A 680 0.62 5.47 -8.22
N GLN A 681 1.15 6.38 -9.02
CA GLN A 681 1.10 6.29 -10.46
C GLN A 681 2.32 5.59 -11.08
N LEU A 682 3.30 5.19 -10.25
CA LEU A 682 4.40 4.33 -10.67
C LEU A 682 3.89 2.93 -10.95
N ASN A 683 4.62 2.18 -11.78
CA ASN A 683 4.28 0.80 -12.11
C ASN A 683 4.67 -0.16 -10.97
N PRO A 684 3.71 -0.82 -10.30
CA PRO A 684 4.03 -1.73 -9.20
C PRO A 684 4.68 -3.04 -9.64
N ASN A 685 4.64 -3.37 -10.94
CA ASN A 685 5.19 -4.60 -11.50
C ASN A 685 6.55 -4.38 -12.17
N ALA A 686 7.21 -3.26 -11.89
CA ALA A 686 8.55 -2.98 -12.39
C ALA A 686 9.53 -4.01 -11.83
N SER A 687 10.39 -4.58 -12.69
CA SER A 687 11.46 -5.48 -12.27
C SER A 687 12.79 -4.77 -11.99
N GLY A 688 12.82 -3.44 -12.16
CA GLY A 688 13.97 -2.55 -11.98
C GLY A 688 13.57 -1.08 -11.88
N GLU A 689 14.53 -0.20 -11.56
CA GLU A 689 14.30 1.23 -11.33
C GLU A 689 13.76 1.93 -12.59
N SER A 690 14.29 1.56 -13.76
CA SER A 690 13.82 2.03 -15.07
C SER A 690 12.34 1.70 -15.31
N GLY A 691 11.89 0.56 -14.80
CA GLY A 691 10.53 0.06 -14.96
C GLY A 691 9.48 0.78 -14.10
N LEU A 692 9.89 1.50 -13.05
CA LEU A 692 8.97 2.17 -12.11
C LEU A 692 8.29 3.39 -12.74
N LEU A 693 8.96 4.03 -13.69
CA LEU A 693 8.49 5.23 -14.37
C LEU A 693 7.44 4.92 -15.45
N HIS A 694 6.97 3.69 -15.60
CA HIS A 694 5.93 3.41 -16.59
C HIS A 694 4.53 3.64 -16.05
N LYS A 695 3.64 4.10 -16.94
CA LYS A 695 2.23 4.35 -16.66
C LYS A 695 1.40 3.05 -16.76
N PRO A 696 0.84 2.52 -15.65
CA PRO A 696 -0.02 1.34 -15.70
C PRO A 696 -1.31 1.58 -16.51
N GLU A 697 -1.96 0.50 -16.97
CA GLU A 697 -3.23 0.56 -17.74
C GLU A 697 -4.33 1.32 -16.99
N SER A 698 -4.36 1.21 -15.66
CA SER A 698 -5.32 1.90 -14.80
C SER A 698 -5.27 3.43 -14.90
N LEU A 699 -4.20 3.95 -15.48
CA LEU A 699 -3.99 5.38 -15.70
C LEU A 699 -4.12 5.79 -17.15
N ALA A 700 -4.61 4.94 -18.07
CA ALA A 700 -4.64 5.26 -19.50
C ALA A 700 -5.11 6.71 -19.78
N PHE A 701 -6.11 7.23 -19.06
CA PHE A 701 -6.59 8.61 -19.16
C PHE A 701 -5.61 9.74 -18.82
N ASP A 702 -4.57 9.50 -18.03
CA ASP A 702 -3.67 10.56 -17.52
C ASP A 702 -2.55 10.90 -18.51
N VAL A 703 -2.75 11.93 -19.34
CA VAL A 703 -1.80 12.30 -20.38
C VAL A 703 -0.96 13.50 -19.91
N ASP A 704 0.35 13.30 -19.74
CA ASP A 704 1.29 14.39 -19.51
C ASP A 704 1.86 14.87 -20.86
N PRO A 705 1.47 16.07 -21.35
CA PRO A 705 1.99 16.60 -22.60
C PRO A 705 3.46 16.99 -22.53
N LEU A 706 4.05 17.06 -21.34
CA LEU A 706 5.46 17.38 -21.12
C LEU A 706 6.35 16.14 -21.03
N ALA A 707 5.77 14.93 -21.03
CA ALA A 707 6.55 13.70 -21.00
C ALA A 707 7.24 13.43 -22.34
N LYS A 708 8.53 13.02 -22.29
CA LYS A 708 9.29 12.61 -23.49
C LYS A 708 8.59 11.49 -24.27
N GLN A 709 7.88 10.61 -23.54
CA GLN A 709 7.00 9.60 -24.10
C GLN A 709 5.72 9.54 -23.27
N PRO A 710 4.50 9.60 -23.86
CA PRO A 710 3.24 9.70 -23.10
C PRO A 710 2.89 8.54 -22.17
N TRP A 711 3.60 7.41 -22.30
CA TRP A 711 3.42 6.20 -21.48
C TRP A 711 4.48 6.07 -20.38
N ILE A 712 5.51 6.91 -20.39
CA ILE A 712 6.47 7.03 -19.29
C ILE A 712 5.98 8.15 -18.38
N LYS A 713 5.58 7.78 -17.18
CA LYS A 713 5.35 8.72 -16.10
C LYS A 713 6.68 9.27 -15.59
N ARG A 714 6.88 10.58 -15.76
CA ARG A 714 7.93 11.33 -15.07
C ARG A 714 7.55 11.55 -13.61
N LEU A 715 8.52 11.45 -12.71
CA LEU A 715 8.37 12.03 -11.36
C LEU A 715 8.37 13.56 -11.49
N GLN A 716 7.61 14.23 -10.61
CA GLN A 716 7.33 15.66 -10.74
C GLN A 716 8.58 16.54 -10.74
N GLY A 717 8.58 17.54 -11.62
CA GLY A 717 9.62 18.56 -11.67
C GLY A 717 10.92 18.12 -12.34
N SER A 718 10.93 16.98 -13.01
CA SER A 718 12.02 16.64 -13.92
C SER A 718 12.07 17.65 -15.07
N ILE A 719 13.14 18.44 -15.09
CA ILE A 719 13.42 19.41 -16.15
C ILE A 719 13.89 18.62 -17.37
N ASN A 720 13.36 18.96 -18.55
CA ASN A 720 14.09 18.79 -19.81
C ASN A 720 14.79 20.11 -20.11
#